data_AF-A0A1F5N7N2-F1
#
_entry.id   AF-A0A1F5N7N2-F1
#
_cell.length_a   1.000
_cell.length_b   1.000
_cell.length_c   1.000
_cell.angle_alpha   90.00
_cell.angle_beta   90.00
_cell.angle_gamma   90.00
#
_symmetry.space_group_name_H-M   'P 1'
#
loop_
_entity.id
_entity.type
_entity.pdbx_description
1 polymer ?
#
loop_
_entity_poly.entity_id
_entity_poly.type
_entity_poly.pdbx_seq_one_letter_code
_entity_poly.pdbx_strand_id
1 'polypeptide(L)'
;MSKLQITNFKLQTLGSILVPIFLFTAIPQAITDQELVEVTFQIKSPEYNQAVFSDYSLDASYLFQNIYKTEISTRTFDLMSSDPRINYVQRDSKMTAAEISVTQLVTANDPFFTLDATKEDRQWYLPKTQIPDAWEYTKGSTAVTVAIIDTGIHASHIELNDGRVGPGYDVFKKEIIPSGGNSDDNGHGTAVAGVVGAIPNNQKGIAGVNWNVRLMPVKTLAADGTGDTSDVAAGIVWAADNGANIINLSMGGPGFGNDMTLSNAISYAYNKGLLLVSAAGNDTADVGNSLDKNPIYPVCGDNGENMIIGVAATDINDQKAGFSNFGAICLDIAAPGKKIITTTYLPSDPANNLLIYGSGTSLATPIVSGVAALLKAQNPNLSNVEIRNLLLRSVDNIDGVNQTSCLGSSCNGLLGKGRINALNAIKPQPIPNGTLMRDLGTGDIYFLVNGTKRLVIPSVFVERGFDLNVVVSDTKNELANFSLVLALTPPEGTLIKSSNDQQVYIINSEMKRPLTYLVFISRGYKFSDIKVLPTAEVAAFTTGEWYWPPDGTMVLIKDDPTVFVMDQGVRRPSTYFVFTQRNLSFKNVVNVTRDEFGHIPVPRDNYWLAPLDGTLIKSDTDPGIYVIENGTKRLMSFEAFAGRGYLFSSVKTLPQAEVEVVSPGLPILN
;
A
#
# COMPACT_ATOMS: atom_id res chain seq x y z
N MET A 1 -47.91 0.22 -55.67
CA MET A 1 -48.97 -0.06 -56.68
C MET A 1 -48.27 -0.72 -57.87
N SER A 2 -48.80 -1.71 -58.58
CA SER A 2 -50.11 -2.38 -58.53
C SER A 2 -49.94 -3.92 -58.67
N LYS A 3 -50.99 -4.70 -58.40
CA LYS A 3 -50.99 -6.17 -58.58
C LYS A 3 -51.19 -6.55 -60.04
N LEU A 4 -50.71 -7.73 -60.44
CA LEU A 4 -51.40 -8.59 -61.41
C LEU A 4 -51.32 -10.07 -60.97
N GLN A 5 -52.47 -10.68 -60.75
CA GLN A 5 -52.67 -12.13 -60.84
C GLN A 5 -53.41 -12.40 -62.14
N ILE A 6 -53.07 -13.47 -62.86
CA ILE A 6 -54.05 -14.28 -63.60
C ILE A 6 -53.71 -15.75 -63.35
N THR A 7 -54.73 -16.56 -63.08
CA THR A 7 -54.63 -18.00 -62.83
C THR A 7 -55.12 -18.82 -64.02
N ASN A 8 -54.44 -19.94 -64.30
CA ASN A 8 -54.95 -21.21 -64.85
C ASN A 8 -55.83 -21.22 -66.11
N PHE A 9 -55.52 -22.12 -67.07
CA PHE A 9 -56.54 -23.08 -67.54
C PHE A 9 -55.94 -24.40 -68.07
N LYS A 10 -56.81 -25.39 -68.27
CA LYS A 10 -56.57 -26.82 -68.57
C LYS A 10 -55.91 -27.03 -69.95
N LEU A 11 -55.11 -28.06 -70.26
CA LEU A 11 -54.95 -29.46 -69.80
C LEU A 11 -55.88 -30.51 -70.45
N GLN A 12 -55.26 -31.31 -71.34
CA GLN A 12 -55.68 -32.58 -71.98
C GLN A 12 -54.37 -33.24 -72.51
N THR A 13 -54.16 -34.53 -72.79
CA THR A 13 -54.73 -35.88 -72.48
C THR A 13 -53.70 -36.88 -73.07
N LEU A 14 -53.51 -38.15 -72.67
CA LEU A 14 -54.09 -39.07 -71.66
C LEU A 14 -53.05 -40.21 -71.42
N GLY A 15 -53.09 -40.95 -70.29
CA GLY A 15 -52.19 -42.11 -70.14
C GLY A 15 -52.13 -42.83 -68.78
N SER A 16 -53.04 -43.79 -68.56
CA SER A 16 -52.83 -45.07 -67.85
C SER A 16 -52.42 -45.17 -66.35
N ILE A 17 -53.38 -45.68 -65.54
CA ILE A 17 -53.21 -46.75 -64.51
C ILE A 17 -52.56 -46.40 -63.12
N LEU A 18 -53.38 -45.85 -62.19
CA LEU A 18 -53.96 -46.53 -60.98
C LEU A 18 -53.21 -47.77 -60.39
N VAL A 19 -53.00 -48.07 -59.09
CA VAL A 19 -53.51 -47.71 -57.71
C VAL A 19 -52.44 -48.19 -56.66
N PRO A 20 -52.39 -47.84 -55.34
CA PRO A 20 -52.86 -46.67 -54.55
C PRO A 20 -51.71 -45.81 -53.97
N ILE A 21 -52.05 -44.73 -53.25
CA ILE A 21 -51.11 -43.96 -52.41
C ILE A 21 -51.18 -44.45 -50.95
N PHE A 22 -50.04 -44.81 -50.38
CA PHE A 22 -49.81 -44.74 -48.92
C PHE A 22 -48.92 -43.53 -48.62
N LEU A 23 -49.31 -42.68 -47.68
CA LEU A 23 -48.40 -41.66 -47.14
C LEU A 23 -47.39 -42.34 -46.21
N PHE A 24 -46.19 -42.59 -46.73
CA PHE A 24 -45.01 -42.64 -45.88
C PHE A 24 -44.38 -41.24 -45.85
N THR A 25 -44.45 -40.59 -44.69
CA THR A 25 -43.66 -39.40 -44.41
C THR A 25 -42.18 -39.77 -44.51
N ALA A 26 -41.44 -39.14 -45.41
CA ALA A 26 -39.99 -39.23 -45.41
C ALA A 26 -39.49 -38.73 -44.05
N ILE A 27 -38.81 -39.59 -43.30
CA ILE A 27 -38.19 -39.23 -42.02
C ILE A 27 -37.05 -38.25 -42.34
N PRO A 28 -37.09 -37.00 -41.86
CA PRO A 28 -35.91 -36.15 -41.91
C PRO A 28 -34.85 -36.78 -40.99
N GLN A 29 -33.68 -37.10 -41.53
CA GLN A 29 -32.55 -37.46 -40.66
C GLN A 29 -32.20 -36.23 -39.83
N ALA A 30 -32.54 -36.27 -38.54
CA ALA A 30 -32.15 -35.27 -37.57
C ALA A 30 -30.66 -35.45 -37.21
N ILE A 31 -29.78 -35.22 -38.19
CA ILE A 31 -28.39 -34.90 -37.94
C ILE A 31 -28.38 -33.44 -37.48
N THR A 32 -28.67 -33.24 -36.20
CA THR A 32 -28.30 -32.01 -35.52
C THR A 32 -26.81 -32.09 -35.26
N ASP A 33 -26.01 -31.31 -35.98
CA ASP A 33 -24.67 -30.96 -35.50
C ASP A 33 -24.86 -30.33 -34.11
N GLN A 34 -24.40 -31.04 -33.08
CA GLN A 34 -24.36 -30.47 -31.75
C GLN A 34 -23.11 -29.61 -31.68
N GLU A 35 -23.32 -28.30 -31.62
CA GLU A 35 -22.26 -27.33 -31.34
C GLU A 35 -21.56 -27.72 -30.04
N LEU A 36 -20.37 -28.30 -30.19
CA LEU A 36 -19.46 -28.56 -29.09
C LEU A 36 -18.82 -27.25 -28.69
N VAL A 37 -18.73 -27.04 -27.39
CA VAL A 37 -18.02 -25.91 -26.79
C VAL A 37 -16.88 -26.46 -25.95
N GLU A 38 -15.72 -25.84 -26.09
CA GLU A 38 -14.60 -26.12 -25.20
C GLU A 38 -14.87 -25.50 -23.83
N VAL A 39 -14.61 -26.27 -22.77
CA VAL A 39 -14.94 -25.90 -21.39
C VAL A 39 -13.81 -26.25 -20.44
N THR A 40 -13.71 -25.46 -19.37
CA THR A 40 -13.03 -25.90 -18.14
C THR A 40 -14.04 -26.12 -17.02
N PHE A 41 -13.79 -27.15 -16.21
CA PHE A 41 -14.66 -27.51 -15.08
C PHE A 41 -13.86 -28.07 -13.92
N GLN A 42 -14.33 -27.84 -12.69
CA GLN A 42 -13.68 -28.34 -11.47
C GLN A 42 -14.55 -29.36 -10.74
N ILE A 43 -13.98 -30.50 -10.38
CA ILE A 43 -14.62 -31.51 -9.55
C ILE A 43 -14.25 -31.27 -8.07
N LYS A 44 -15.23 -31.29 -7.16
CA LYS A 44 -15.04 -30.91 -5.74
C LYS A 44 -14.13 -31.83 -4.91
N SER A 45 -14.00 -33.09 -5.31
CA SER A 45 -13.07 -34.05 -4.70
C SER A 45 -12.57 -35.03 -5.76
N PRO A 46 -11.29 -35.47 -5.73
CA PRO A 46 -10.78 -36.50 -6.63
C PRO A 46 -11.61 -37.81 -6.62
N GLU A 47 -12.28 -38.08 -5.50
CA GLU A 47 -13.18 -39.23 -5.31
C GLU A 47 -14.33 -39.28 -6.33
N TYR A 48 -14.78 -38.12 -6.82
CA TYR A 48 -15.88 -38.05 -7.78
C TYR A 48 -15.43 -38.15 -9.24
N ASN A 49 -14.12 -38.07 -9.54
CA ASN A 49 -13.59 -37.99 -10.90
C ASN A 49 -14.09 -39.14 -11.79
N GLN A 50 -13.97 -40.39 -11.33
CA GLN A 50 -14.40 -41.56 -12.09
C GLN A 50 -15.91 -41.57 -12.36
N ALA A 51 -16.71 -41.11 -11.40
CA ALA A 51 -18.17 -41.05 -11.54
C ALA A 51 -18.60 -39.94 -12.52
N VAL A 52 -18.08 -38.73 -12.36
CA VAL A 52 -18.39 -37.59 -13.25
C VAL A 52 -17.97 -37.90 -14.70
N PHE A 53 -16.78 -38.47 -14.91
CA PHE A 53 -16.31 -38.83 -16.25
C PHE A 53 -17.18 -39.93 -16.88
N SER A 54 -17.63 -40.92 -16.09
CA SER A 54 -18.51 -41.99 -16.58
C SER A 54 -19.93 -41.52 -16.85
N ASP A 55 -20.49 -40.63 -16.04
CA ASP A 55 -21.88 -40.18 -16.15
C ASP A 55 -22.09 -39.25 -17.35
N TYR A 56 -21.07 -38.46 -17.70
CA TYR A 56 -21.11 -37.52 -18.83
C TYR A 56 -20.30 -37.99 -20.05
N SER A 57 -19.66 -39.16 -19.99
CA SER A 57 -18.80 -39.73 -21.05
C SER A 57 -17.68 -38.79 -21.51
N LEU A 58 -16.97 -38.18 -20.56
CA LEU A 58 -15.97 -37.14 -20.83
C LEU A 58 -14.60 -37.75 -21.20
N ASP A 59 -14.03 -37.27 -22.30
CA ASP A 59 -12.58 -37.33 -22.54
C ASP A 59 -11.99 -35.98 -22.14
N ALA A 60 -11.31 -35.93 -20.98
CA ALA A 60 -10.97 -34.69 -20.30
C ALA A 60 -9.50 -34.63 -19.88
N SER A 61 -8.79 -33.60 -20.36
CA SER A 61 -7.42 -33.31 -19.96
C SER A 61 -7.38 -32.71 -18.56
N TYR A 62 -6.62 -33.32 -17.65
CA TYR A 62 -6.30 -32.71 -16.35
C TYR A 62 -5.42 -31.47 -16.53
N LEU A 63 -5.74 -30.40 -15.79
CA LEU A 63 -4.92 -29.20 -15.67
C LEU A 63 -4.22 -29.19 -14.30
N PHE A 64 -4.95 -28.84 -13.25
CA PHE A 64 -4.46 -28.74 -11.86
C PHE A 64 -5.66 -28.70 -10.88
N GLN A 65 -5.48 -29.05 -9.60
CA GLN A 65 -6.50 -28.90 -8.54
C GLN A 65 -7.91 -29.44 -8.89
N ASN A 66 -7.98 -30.61 -9.54
CA ASN A 66 -9.21 -31.22 -10.07
C ASN A 66 -9.98 -30.35 -11.09
N ILE A 67 -9.28 -29.42 -11.75
CA ILE A 67 -9.76 -28.67 -12.90
C ILE A 67 -9.33 -29.42 -14.17
N TYR A 68 -10.26 -29.53 -15.12
CA TYR A 68 -10.12 -30.28 -16.36
C TYR A 68 -10.58 -29.45 -17.56
N LYS A 69 -10.00 -29.71 -18.74
CA LYS A 69 -10.36 -29.16 -20.05
C LYS A 69 -10.96 -30.26 -20.95
N THR A 70 -12.05 -29.97 -21.65
CA THR A 70 -12.75 -30.92 -22.54
C THR A 70 -13.66 -30.18 -23.53
N GLU A 71 -14.08 -30.84 -24.61
CA GLU A 71 -15.14 -30.36 -25.51
C GLU A 71 -16.46 -31.08 -25.18
N ILE A 72 -17.56 -30.34 -24.99
CA ILE A 72 -18.88 -30.92 -24.71
C ILE A 72 -20.02 -30.20 -25.42
N SER A 73 -21.14 -30.90 -25.60
CA SER A 73 -22.37 -30.26 -26.10
C SER A 73 -22.90 -29.23 -25.09
N THR A 74 -23.58 -28.19 -25.58
CA THR A 74 -24.29 -27.21 -24.72
C THR A 74 -25.26 -27.89 -23.73
N ARG A 75 -25.90 -29.01 -24.12
CA ARG A 75 -26.76 -29.79 -23.20
C ARG A 75 -25.98 -30.44 -22.07
N THR A 76 -24.76 -30.92 -22.33
CA THR A 76 -23.88 -31.49 -21.31
C THR A 76 -23.40 -30.39 -20.36
N PHE A 77 -23.09 -29.20 -20.89
CA PHE A 77 -22.74 -28.02 -20.10
C PHE A 77 -23.85 -27.64 -19.09
N ASP A 78 -25.11 -27.57 -19.55
CA ASP A 78 -26.25 -27.27 -18.68
C ASP A 78 -26.42 -28.32 -17.57
N LEU A 79 -26.22 -29.60 -17.87
CA LEU A 79 -26.31 -30.68 -16.89
C LEU A 79 -25.17 -30.62 -15.87
N MET A 80 -23.93 -30.45 -16.32
CA MET A 80 -22.75 -30.30 -15.46
C MET A 80 -22.82 -29.06 -14.57
N SER A 81 -23.42 -27.97 -15.05
CA SER A 81 -23.70 -26.75 -14.27
C SER A 81 -24.65 -26.99 -13.09
N SER A 82 -25.37 -28.11 -13.07
CA SER A 82 -26.31 -28.49 -12.01
C SER A 82 -25.81 -29.64 -11.11
N ASP A 83 -24.65 -30.25 -11.40
CA ASP A 83 -24.15 -31.41 -10.66
C ASP A 83 -23.57 -30.99 -9.29
N PRO A 84 -24.09 -31.50 -8.15
CA PRO A 84 -23.56 -31.17 -6.83
C PRO A 84 -22.10 -31.58 -6.61
N ARG A 85 -21.52 -32.47 -7.44
CA ARG A 85 -20.11 -32.89 -7.42
C ARG A 85 -19.18 -31.91 -8.13
N ILE A 86 -19.71 -31.07 -9.01
CA ILE A 86 -18.96 -30.06 -9.78
C ILE A 86 -19.00 -28.73 -9.00
N ASN A 87 -17.87 -28.00 -8.99
CA ASN A 87 -17.75 -26.69 -8.34
C ASN A 87 -18.11 -25.57 -9.30
N TYR A 88 -17.62 -25.64 -10.54
CA TYR A 88 -18.03 -24.82 -11.67
C TYR A 88 -17.79 -25.58 -12.98
N VAL A 89 -18.50 -25.16 -14.02
CA VAL A 89 -18.14 -25.39 -15.43
C VAL A 89 -18.32 -24.06 -16.17
N GLN A 90 -17.37 -23.72 -17.03
CA GLN A 90 -17.32 -22.48 -17.78
C GLN A 90 -16.81 -22.76 -19.19
N ARG A 91 -17.17 -21.92 -20.17
CA ARG A 91 -16.54 -22.00 -21.51
C ARG A 91 -15.09 -21.57 -21.40
N ASP A 92 -14.21 -22.24 -22.14
CA ASP A 92 -12.83 -21.77 -22.32
C ASP A 92 -12.82 -20.47 -23.14
N SER A 93 -11.76 -19.68 -23.03
CA SER A 93 -11.70 -18.33 -23.62
C SER A 93 -10.34 -18.00 -24.20
N LYS A 94 -10.29 -17.27 -25.32
CA LYS A 94 -9.02 -16.96 -26.02
C LYS A 94 -8.38 -15.67 -25.52
N MET A 95 -7.16 -15.78 -25.02
CA MET A 95 -6.27 -14.70 -24.65
C MET A 95 -5.23 -14.44 -25.77
N THR A 96 -4.69 -13.23 -25.85
CA THR A 96 -3.69 -12.85 -26.85
C THR A 96 -2.47 -12.20 -26.23
N ALA A 97 -1.30 -12.39 -26.86
CA ALA A 97 -0.12 -11.56 -26.59
C ALA A 97 -0.49 -10.07 -26.71
N ALA A 98 -0.06 -9.23 -25.77
CA ALA A 98 -0.42 -7.81 -25.82
C ALA A 98 0.38 -7.12 -26.94
N GLU A 99 -0.29 -6.79 -28.05
CA GLU A 99 0.34 -6.52 -29.35
C GLU A 99 1.60 -5.65 -29.28
N ILE A 100 2.71 -6.13 -29.85
CA ILE A 100 3.92 -5.34 -30.05
C ILE A 100 3.84 -4.68 -31.43
N SER A 101 3.61 -3.37 -31.46
CA SER A 101 3.78 -2.57 -32.68
C SER A 101 5.26 -2.49 -33.05
N VAL A 102 5.70 -3.31 -34.00
CA VAL A 102 7.08 -3.33 -34.53
C VAL A 102 7.28 -2.18 -35.52
N THR A 103 8.19 -1.25 -35.20
CA THR A 103 8.49 -0.10 -36.09
C THR A 103 9.72 -0.32 -36.97
N GLN A 104 10.66 -1.18 -36.55
CA GLN A 104 11.90 -1.47 -37.27
C GLN A 104 12.54 -2.78 -36.79
N LEU A 105 13.15 -3.54 -37.71
CA LEU A 105 14.04 -4.68 -37.45
C LEU A 105 15.51 -4.25 -37.64
N VAL A 106 16.42 -4.80 -36.83
CA VAL A 106 17.88 -4.55 -36.88
C VAL A 106 18.64 -5.83 -36.50
N THR A 107 19.93 -5.95 -36.81
CA THR A 107 20.79 -7.08 -36.41
C THR A 107 21.67 -6.73 -35.20
N ALA A 108 21.93 -7.71 -34.33
CA ALA A 108 22.61 -7.50 -33.04
C ALA A 108 24.14 -7.26 -33.11
N ASN A 109 24.70 -6.77 -34.22
CA ASN A 109 26.16 -6.59 -34.36
C ASN A 109 26.71 -5.23 -33.88
N ASP A 110 25.83 -4.23 -33.67
CA ASP A 110 26.18 -2.93 -33.09
C ASP A 110 25.55 -2.79 -31.68
N PRO A 111 26.23 -2.22 -30.68
CA PRO A 111 25.69 -2.06 -29.34
C PRO A 111 24.70 -0.88 -29.22
N PHE A 112 23.50 -1.14 -28.70
CA PHE A 112 22.40 -0.17 -28.48
C PHE A 112 22.27 0.30 -27.02
N PHE A 113 23.13 -0.15 -26.10
CA PHE A 113 23.17 0.34 -24.73
C PHE A 113 23.49 1.86 -24.68
N THR A 114 22.90 2.56 -23.71
CA THR A 114 23.12 4.00 -23.47
C THR A 114 22.97 4.33 -21.99
N LEU A 115 23.70 5.35 -21.52
CA LEU A 115 23.45 6.03 -20.24
C LEU A 115 22.66 7.34 -20.42
N ASP A 116 22.49 7.80 -21.67
CA ASP A 116 21.68 8.98 -22.00
C ASP A 116 20.23 8.55 -22.27
N ALA A 117 19.35 8.90 -21.32
CA ALA A 117 17.91 8.62 -21.37
C ALA A 117 17.13 9.44 -22.41
N THR A 118 17.79 10.31 -23.19
CA THR A 118 17.18 11.04 -24.33
C THR A 118 17.34 10.32 -25.68
N LYS A 119 18.13 9.25 -25.74
CA LYS A 119 18.44 8.51 -26.97
C LYS A 119 17.40 7.43 -27.27
N GLU A 120 16.26 7.85 -27.80
CA GLU A 120 15.15 6.96 -28.19
C GLU A 120 15.56 5.92 -29.27
N ASP A 121 16.66 6.15 -29.99
CA ASP A 121 17.34 5.22 -30.93
C ASP A 121 18.29 4.21 -30.23
N ARG A 122 18.20 4.11 -28.91
CA ARG A 122 19.02 3.27 -28.02
C ARG A 122 18.17 2.76 -26.86
N GLN A 123 18.76 2.02 -25.93
CA GLN A 123 18.07 1.54 -24.71
C GLN A 123 17.82 2.65 -23.66
N TRP A 124 17.19 3.76 -24.06
CA TRP A 124 16.86 4.90 -23.20
C TRP A 124 16.14 4.50 -21.89
N TYR A 125 15.35 3.44 -21.93
CA TYR A 125 14.57 2.94 -20.80
C TYR A 125 15.42 2.51 -19.60
N LEU A 126 16.65 2.02 -19.83
CA LEU A 126 17.56 1.58 -18.77
C LEU A 126 17.98 2.74 -17.85
N PRO A 127 18.65 3.82 -18.33
CA PRO A 127 18.97 4.97 -17.48
C PRO A 127 17.72 5.73 -17.02
N LYS A 128 16.64 5.77 -17.81
CA LYS A 128 15.37 6.41 -17.43
C LYS A 128 14.76 5.81 -16.15
N THR A 129 14.95 4.51 -15.95
CA THR A 129 14.47 3.76 -14.76
C THR A 129 15.58 3.46 -13.75
N GLN A 130 16.75 4.12 -13.87
CA GLN A 130 17.90 4.00 -12.97
C GLN A 130 18.44 2.56 -12.81
N ILE A 131 18.25 1.72 -13.84
CA ILE A 131 18.73 0.34 -13.84
C ILE A 131 20.27 0.24 -13.83
N PRO A 132 21.03 1.05 -14.61
CA PRO A 132 22.49 1.07 -14.53
C PRO A 132 23.04 1.41 -13.13
N ASP A 133 22.40 2.32 -12.39
CA ASP A 133 22.82 2.67 -11.03
C ASP A 133 22.46 1.57 -10.01
N ALA A 134 21.36 0.85 -10.24
CA ALA A 134 20.98 -0.32 -9.44
C ALA A 134 21.98 -1.48 -9.61
N TRP A 135 22.58 -1.62 -10.79
CA TRP A 135 23.59 -2.65 -11.07
C TRP A 135 24.84 -2.56 -10.20
N GLU A 136 25.16 -1.39 -9.65
CA GLU A 136 26.30 -1.22 -8.73
C GLU A 136 26.04 -1.80 -7.33
N TYR A 137 24.79 -2.19 -7.03
CA TYR A 137 24.40 -2.89 -5.80
C TYR A 137 24.09 -4.38 -6.05
N THR A 138 23.47 -4.71 -7.19
CA THR A 138 23.21 -6.09 -7.61
C THR A 138 23.08 -6.22 -9.12
N LYS A 139 23.74 -7.24 -9.70
CA LYS A 139 23.59 -7.61 -11.12
C LYS A 139 22.66 -8.83 -11.29
N GLY A 140 21.90 -9.15 -10.25
CA GLY A 140 21.03 -10.33 -10.19
C GLY A 140 21.76 -11.63 -9.86
N SER A 141 21.03 -12.74 -9.88
CA SER A 141 21.55 -14.09 -9.59
C SER A 141 20.82 -15.15 -10.40
N THR A 142 21.53 -16.19 -10.85
CA THR A 142 20.97 -17.35 -11.57
C THR A 142 20.13 -18.27 -10.67
N ALA A 143 20.12 -18.01 -9.37
CA ALA A 143 19.19 -18.60 -8.41
C ALA A 143 17.80 -17.93 -8.39
N VAL A 144 17.62 -16.83 -9.14
CA VAL A 144 16.32 -16.16 -9.31
C VAL A 144 15.77 -16.42 -10.70
N THR A 145 14.60 -17.06 -10.75
CA THR A 145 13.92 -17.47 -11.99
C THR A 145 12.74 -16.58 -12.31
N VAL A 146 12.72 -16.01 -13.52
CA VAL A 146 11.56 -15.37 -14.12
C VAL A 146 10.96 -16.32 -15.16
N ALA A 147 9.71 -16.70 -14.97
CA ALA A 147 8.92 -17.43 -15.96
C ALA A 147 8.34 -16.46 -16.99
N ILE A 148 8.64 -16.71 -18.26
CA ILE A 148 8.08 -15.99 -19.41
C ILE A 148 6.94 -16.86 -19.94
N ILE A 149 5.72 -16.55 -19.49
CA ILE A 149 4.50 -17.23 -19.92
C ILE A 149 4.03 -16.49 -21.17
N ASP A 150 4.22 -17.10 -22.34
CA ASP A 150 4.18 -16.39 -23.64
C ASP A 150 4.18 -17.38 -24.84
N THR A 151 4.64 -16.95 -26.02
CA THR A 151 4.80 -17.79 -27.23
C THR A 151 5.99 -18.75 -27.18
N GLY A 152 6.87 -18.63 -26.19
CA GLY A 152 8.12 -19.40 -26.04
C GLY A 152 9.36 -18.49 -26.06
N ILE A 153 10.56 -19.08 -26.14
CA ILE A 153 11.83 -18.33 -26.29
C ILE A 153 12.71 -18.97 -27.37
N HIS A 154 13.31 -18.16 -28.25
CA HIS A 154 14.41 -18.54 -29.13
C HIS A 154 15.74 -18.52 -28.36
N ALA A 155 15.99 -19.59 -27.60
CA ALA A 155 17.14 -19.71 -26.70
C ALA A 155 18.52 -19.66 -27.41
N SER A 156 18.61 -20.00 -28.70
CA SER A 156 19.86 -19.87 -29.46
C SER A 156 20.22 -18.44 -29.88
N HIS A 157 19.36 -17.44 -29.65
CA HIS A 157 19.65 -16.03 -29.94
C HIS A 157 20.96 -15.57 -29.28
N ILE A 158 21.77 -14.79 -30.00
CA ILE A 158 23.12 -14.34 -29.58
C ILE A 158 23.16 -13.48 -28.31
N GLU A 159 21.98 -13.01 -27.91
CA GLU A 159 21.71 -12.21 -26.71
C GLU A 159 21.05 -13.05 -25.58
N LEU A 160 20.82 -14.35 -25.75
CA LEU A 160 20.15 -15.24 -24.78
C LEU A 160 20.84 -16.61 -24.59
N ASN A 161 21.84 -16.93 -25.42
CA ASN A 161 22.45 -18.27 -25.52
C ASN A 161 23.61 -18.57 -24.56
N ASP A 162 23.73 -17.84 -23.44
CA ASP A 162 24.74 -18.07 -22.39
C ASP A 162 24.39 -19.20 -21.40
N GLY A 163 23.26 -19.89 -21.63
CA GLY A 163 22.77 -20.95 -20.75
C GLY A 163 21.88 -20.46 -19.60
N ARG A 164 21.54 -19.16 -19.53
CA ARG A 164 20.52 -18.65 -18.58
C ARG A 164 19.09 -18.95 -18.99
N VAL A 165 18.81 -19.30 -20.25
CA VAL A 165 17.53 -19.93 -20.62
C VAL A 165 17.51 -21.38 -20.11
N GLY A 166 16.81 -21.57 -18.99
CA GLY A 166 16.61 -22.83 -18.30
C GLY A 166 15.67 -23.79 -19.01
N PRO A 167 15.37 -24.95 -18.40
CA PRO A 167 14.26 -25.78 -18.84
C PRO A 167 12.93 -25.03 -18.66
N GLY A 168 11.92 -25.49 -19.39
CA GLY A 168 10.60 -24.88 -19.45
C GLY A 168 9.52 -25.88 -19.84
N TYR A 169 8.38 -25.39 -20.32
CA TYR A 169 7.22 -26.23 -20.65
C TYR A 169 6.46 -25.74 -21.87
N ASP A 170 6.04 -26.67 -22.72
CA ASP A 170 5.13 -26.44 -23.84
C ASP A 170 3.77 -27.04 -23.48
N VAL A 171 2.78 -26.19 -23.19
CA VAL A 171 1.46 -26.64 -22.71
C VAL A 171 0.69 -27.39 -23.80
N PHE A 172 0.86 -27.00 -25.07
CA PHE A 172 0.19 -27.64 -26.21
C PHE A 172 0.70 -29.07 -26.44
N LYS A 173 2.02 -29.29 -26.30
CA LYS A 173 2.61 -30.64 -26.38
C LYS A 173 2.52 -31.42 -25.07
N LYS A 174 2.38 -30.73 -23.94
CA LYS A 174 2.52 -31.24 -22.57
C LYS A 174 3.92 -31.81 -22.31
N GLU A 175 4.94 -31.15 -22.88
CA GLU A 175 6.34 -31.60 -22.88
C GLU A 175 7.29 -30.57 -22.24
N ILE A 176 8.39 -31.06 -21.67
CA ILE A 176 9.47 -30.22 -21.11
C ILE A 176 10.31 -29.63 -22.24
N ILE A 177 10.40 -28.31 -22.29
CA ILE A 177 11.39 -27.60 -23.11
C ILE A 177 12.76 -27.80 -22.44
N PRO A 178 13.78 -28.37 -23.10
CA PRO A 178 15.10 -28.54 -22.52
C PRO A 178 15.80 -27.18 -22.32
N SER A 179 16.78 -27.10 -21.41
CA SER A 179 17.58 -25.88 -21.24
C SER A 179 18.34 -25.54 -22.52
N GLY A 180 18.27 -24.29 -22.96
CA GLY A 180 18.77 -23.89 -24.29
C GLY A 180 17.90 -24.33 -25.48
N GLY A 181 16.72 -24.91 -25.23
CA GLY A 181 15.78 -25.34 -26.25
C GLY A 181 14.98 -24.18 -26.84
N ASN A 182 14.91 -24.13 -28.18
CA ASN A 182 14.05 -23.19 -28.88
C ASN A 182 12.58 -23.63 -28.79
N SER A 183 11.71 -22.69 -28.43
CA SER A 183 10.27 -22.92 -28.25
C SER A 183 9.39 -21.84 -28.87
N ASP A 184 9.94 -20.67 -29.19
CA ASP A 184 9.18 -19.60 -29.86
C ASP A 184 8.93 -19.94 -31.34
N ASP A 185 7.70 -19.71 -31.78
CA ASP A 185 7.24 -19.85 -33.16
C ASP A 185 6.48 -18.59 -33.64
N ASN A 186 6.62 -17.47 -32.90
CA ASN A 186 5.98 -16.18 -33.18
C ASN A 186 6.98 -15.01 -33.11
N GLY A 187 7.76 -14.92 -32.03
CA GLY A 187 8.73 -13.86 -31.75
C GLY A 187 8.43 -13.02 -30.51
N HIS A 188 7.18 -12.96 -30.05
CA HIS A 188 6.77 -12.13 -28.91
C HIS A 188 7.46 -12.53 -27.60
N GLY A 189 7.44 -13.81 -27.22
CA GLY A 189 8.08 -14.28 -26.00
C GLY A 189 9.61 -14.11 -26.02
N THR A 190 10.25 -14.23 -27.18
CA THR A 190 11.66 -13.85 -27.36
C THR A 190 11.90 -12.36 -27.12
N ALA A 191 10.99 -11.48 -27.54
CA ALA A 191 11.09 -10.04 -27.30
C ALA A 191 10.92 -9.67 -25.82
N VAL A 192 10.00 -10.32 -25.12
CA VAL A 192 9.79 -10.17 -23.68
C VAL A 192 11.04 -10.66 -22.91
N ALA A 193 11.57 -11.84 -23.25
CA ALA A 193 12.76 -12.42 -22.64
C ALA A 193 14.01 -11.52 -22.77
N GLY A 194 14.18 -10.85 -23.91
CA GLY A 194 15.28 -9.91 -24.15
C GLY A 194 15.28 -8.74 -23.17
N VAL A 195 14.12 -8.13 -22.92
CA VAL A 195 13.99 -7.03 -21.96
C VAL A 195 14.35 -7.49 -20.54
N VAL A 196 13.88 -8.67 -20.11
CA VAL A 196 14.19 -9.20 -18.77
C VAL A 196 15.70 -9.47 -18.61
N GLY A 197 16.34 -10.11 -19.60
CA GLY A 197 17.63 -10.79 -19.36
C GLY A 197 18.57 -10.99 -20.55
N ALA A 198 18.50 -10.18 -21.62
CA ALA A 198 19.51 -10.21 -22.67
C ALA A 198 20.95 -10.02 -22.14
N ILE A 199 21.92 -10.73 -22.72
CA ILE A 199 23.31 -10.84 -22.22
C ILE A 199 24.03 -9.47 -22.28
N PRO A 200 24.29 -8.82 -21.13
CA PRO A 200 24.98 -7.54 -21.12
C PRO A 200 26.49 -7.71 -21.30
N ASN A 201 27.15 -6.66 -21.80
CA ASN A 201 28.61 -6.58 -21.95
C ASN A 201 29.23 -7.68 -22.86
N ASN A 202 28.43 -8.29 -23.73
CA ASN A 202 28.87 -9.23 -24.77
C ASN A 202 29.45 -8.55 -26.04
N GLN A 203 29.53 -7.21 -26.03
CA GLN A 203 29.93 -6.31 -27.13
C GLN A 203 28.99 -6.34 -28.36
N LYS A 204 27.72 -6.72 -28.15
CA LYS A 204 26.69 -6.86 -29.18
C LYS A 204 25.40 -6.16 -28.74
N GLY A 205 24.39 -6.23 -29.59
CA GLY A 205 22.99 -5.84 -29.39
C GLY A 205 22.67 -4.96 -28.19
N ILE A 206 22.24 -5.55 -27.09
CA ILE A 206 21.53 -4.91 -25.98
C ILE A 206 21.94 -5.48 -24.61
N ALA A 207 21.49 -4.84 -23.54
CA ALA A 207 21.53 -5.37 -22.19
C ALA A 207 20.12 -5.58 -21.63
N GLY A 208 19.79 -6.75 -21.11
CA GLY A 208 18.56 -6.96 -20.34
C GLY A 208 18.60 -6.21 -19.01
N VAL A 209 17.44 -6.02 -18.38
CA VAL A 209 17.33 -5.37 -17.05
C VAL A 209 18.17 -6.09 -15.99
N ASN A 210 18.30 -7.42 -16.08
CA ASN A 210 18.98 -8.24 -15.09
C ASN A 210 20.05 -9.13 -15.73
N TRP A 211 21.32 -8.95 -15.32
CA TRP A 211 22.47 -9.59 -15.98
C TRP A 211 22.50 -11.10 -15.79
N ASN A 212 22.07 -11.58 -14.62
CA ASN A 212 22.28 -12.97 -14.19
C ASN A 212 20.98 -13.76 -14.01
N VAL A 213 19.80 -13.20 -14.31
CA VAL A 213 18.50 -13.86 -14.15
C VAL A 213 18.40 -15.18 -14.92
N ARG A 214 17.79 -16.20 -14.30
CA ARG A 214 17.38 -17.45 -14.96
C ARG A 214 16.04 -17.21 -15.67
N LEU A 215 15.99 -17.46 -16.97
CA LEU A 215 14.76 -17.37 -17.76
C LEU A 215 14.15 -18.77 -17.91
N MET A 216 12.84 -18.90 -17.68
CA MET A 216 12.08 -20.13 -17.84
C MET A 216 11.02 -19.92 -18.95
N PRO A 217 11.15 -20.56 -20.13
CA PRO A 217 10.14 -20.45 -21.18
C PRO A 217 8.90 -21.29 -20.81
N VAL A 218 7.72 -20.70 -20.84
CA VAL A 218 6.45 -21.43 -20.67
C VAL A 218 5.56 -21.06 -21.85
N LYS A 219 5.50 -21.93 -22.85
CA LYS A 219 4.73 -21.71 -24.06
C LYS A 219 3.25 -22.02 -23.81
N THR A 220 2.44 -20.97 -23.83
CA THR A 220 0.98 -21.00 -23.65
C THR A 220 0.24 -20.25 -24.75
N LEU A 221 0.98 -19.61 -25.67
CA LEU A 221 0.44 -18.95 -26.86
C LEU A 221 1.01 -19.62 -28.12
N ALA A 222 0.19 -19.79 -29.14
CA ALA A 222 0.52 -20.40 -30.42
C ALA A 222 1.26 -19.42 -31.36
N ALA A 223 1.60 -19.88 -32.57
CA ALA A 223 2.32 -19.08 -33.57
C ALA A 223 1.59 -17.81 -34.01
N ASP A 224 0.27 -17.73 -33.86
CA ASP A 224 -0.54 -16.53 -34.12
C ASP A 224 -0.61 -15.55 -32.93
N GLY A 225 0.03 -15.89 -31.79
CA GLY A 225 0.00 -15.10 -30.57
C GLY A 225 -1.24 -15.31 -29.70
N THR A 226 -2.11 -16.27 -30.03
CA THR A 226 -3.33 -16.60 -29.27
C THR A 226 -3.17 -17.88 -28.44
N GLY A 227 -3.91 -18.01 -27.35
CA GLY A 227 -3.95 -19.22 -26.52
C GLY A 227 -5.08 -19.18 -25.51
N ASP A 228 -5.52 -20.32 -25.02
CA ASP A 228 -6.74 -20.41 -24.22
C ASP A 228 -6.45 -20.14 -22.73
N THR A 229 -7.42 -19.59 -21.99
CA THR A 229 -7.22 -19.21 -20.58
C THR A 229 -6.91 -20.41 -19.69
N SER A 230 -7.39 -21.60 -20.05
CA SER A 230 -6.95 -22.90 -19.48
C SER A 230 -5.45 -23.13 -19.54
N ASP A 231 -4.82 -22.80 -20.67
CA ASP A 231 -3.46 -23.21 -21.00
C ASP A 231 -2.47 -22.24 -20.37
N VAL A 232 -2.85 -20.96 -20.31
CA VAL A 232 -2.15 -19.95 -19.51
C VAL A 232 -2.27 -20.26 -18.02
N ALA A 233 -3.46 -20.67 -17.53
CA ALA A 233 -3.65 -21.09 -16.15
C ALA A 233 -2.80 -22.32 -15.79
N ALA A 234 -2.74 -23.33 -16.66
CA ALA A 234 -1.86 -24.47 -16.51
C ALA A 234 -0.37 -24.07 -16.54
N GLY A 235 0.02 -23.13 -17.40
CA GLY A 235 1.38 -22.58 -17.44
C GLY A 235 1.77 -21.82 -16.16
N ILE A 236 0.87 -21.02 -15.58
CA ILE A 236 1.06 -20.32 -14.30
C ILE A 236 1.33 -21.33 -13.18
N VAL A 237 0.52 -22.38 -13.09
CA VAL A 237 0.68 -23.43 -12.08
C VAL A 237 1.96 -24.23 -12.30
N TRP A 238 2.28 -24.60 -13.54
CA TRP A 238 3.52 -25.30 -13.87
C TRP A 238 4.76 -24.49 -13.50
N ALA A 239 4.77 -23.18 -13.77
CA ALA A 239 5.86 -22.28 -13.38
C ALA A 239 6.03 -22.21 -11.85
N ALA A 240 4.92 -22.12 -11.11
CA ALA A 240 4.91 -22.16 -9.64
C ALA A 240 5.38 -23.51 -9.09
N ASP A 241 5.15 -24.62 -9.79
CA ASP A 241 5.60 -25.96 -9.41
C ASP A 241 7.07 -26.25 -9.77
N ASN A 242 7.63 -25.59 -10.79
CA ASN A 242 8.98 -25.86 -11.30
C ASN A 242 10.03 -24.80 -10.91
N GLY A 243 9.73 -23.97 -9.89
CA GLY A 243 10.74 -23.11 -9.24
C GLY A 243 10.92 -21.73 -9.86
N ALA A 244 9.89 -21.18 -10.52
CA ALA A 244 9.85 -19.75 -10.78
C ALA A 244 9.73 -18.95 -9.46
N ASN A 245 10.22 -17.71 -9.44
CA ASN A 245 10.00 -16.76 -8.36
C ASN A 245 9.09 -15.60 -8.79
N ILE A 246 9.14 -15.26 -10.08
CA ILE A 246 8.37 -14.21 -10.71
C ILE A 246 7.75 -14.79 -11.99
N ILE A 247 6.48 -14.48 -12.23
CA ILE A 247 5.74 -14.82 -13.43
C ILE A 247 5.46 -13.53 -14.21
N ASN A 248 5.90 -13.49 -15.47
CA ASN A 248 5.65 -12.38 -16.38
C ASN A 248 4.54 -12.76 -17.37
N LEU A 249 3.43 -12.02 -17.35
CA LEU A 249 2.25 -12.18 -18.21
C LEU A 249 2.14 -10.99 -19.16
N SER A 250 2.90 -11.02 -20.26
CA SER A 250 2.90 -9.96 -21.30
C SER A 250 1.71 -10.08 -22.27
N MET A 251 0.55 -10.49 -21.76
CA MET A 251 -0.65 -10.88 -22.52
C MET A 251 -1.92 -10.38 -21.85
N GLY A 252 -3.04 -10.41 -22.56
CA GLY A 252 -4.34 -10.22 -21.94
C GLY A 252 -5.53 -10.38 -22.88
N GLY A 253 -6.75 -10.29 -22.35
CA GLY A 253 -7.97 -10.24 -23.15
C GLY A 253 -9.21 -9.81 -22.33
N PRO A 254 -10.26 -9.29 -23.00
CA PRO A 254 -11.48 -8.81 -22.34
C PRO A 254 -12.47 -9.93 -22.04
N GLY A 255 -13.25 -9.77 -20.97
CA GLY A 255 -14.44 -10.60 -20.70
C GLY A 255 -14.26 -11.78 -19.73
N PHE A 256 -13.03 -12.09 -19.31
CA PHE A 256 -12.73 -13.26 -18.45
C PHE A 256 -12.96 -12.99 -16.95
N GLY A 257 -13.80 -12.01 -16.59
CA GLY A 257 -14.00 -11.55 -15.21
C GLY A 257 -14.74 -12.51 -14.27
N ASN A 258 -15.15 -13.67 -14.76
CA ASN A 258 -15.66 -14.79 -13.96
C ASN A 258 -14.88 -16.10 -14.24
N ASP A 259 -13.69 -16.01 -14.85
CA ASP A 259 -12.86 -17.17 -15.15
C ASP A 259 -12.22 -17.72 -13.86
N MET A 260 -12.87 -18.73 -13.31
CA MET A 260 -12.47 -19.38 -12.07
C MET A 260 -11.21 -20.24 -12.25
N THR A 261 -10.96 -20.75 -13.47
CA THR A 261 -9.73 -21.50 -13.79
C THR A 261 -8.50 -20.58 -13.74
N LEU A 262 -8.56 -19.42 -14.39
CA LEU A 262 -7.50 -18.43 -14.39
C LEU A 262 -7.30 -17.79 -13.00
N SER A 263 -8.39 -17.45 -12.29
CA SER A 263 -8.31 -16.88 -10.94
C SER A 263 -7.75 -17.87 -9.92
N ASN A 264 -8.08 -19.17 -10.02
CA ASN A 264 -7.47 -20.23 -9.20
C ASN A 264 -5.95 -20.38 -9.46
N ALA A 265 -5.50 -20.27 -10.71
CA ALA A 265 -4.07 -20.33 -11.04
C ALA A 265 -3.28 -19.13 -10.49
N ILE A 266 -3.82 -17.91 -10.65
CA ILE A 266 -3.29 -16.67 -10.07
C ILE A 266 -3.15 -16.83 -8.54
N SER A 267 -4.25 -17.23 -7.89
CA SER A 267 -4.31 -17.45 -6.45
C SER A 267 -3.32 -18.51 -5.97
N TYR A 268 -3.15 -19.61 -6.71
CA TYR A 268 -2.19 -20.67 -6.37
C TYR A 268 -0.75 -20.17 -6.42
N ALA A 269 -0.35 -19.53 -7.53
CA ALA A 269 1.01 -19.01 -7.68
C ALA A 269 1.34 -17.93 -6.62
N TYR A 270 0.39 -17.03 -6.34
CA TYR A 270 0.55 -16.00 -5.31
C TYR A 270 0.68 -16.59 -3.90
N ASN A 271 -0.20 -17.51 -3.51
CA ASN A 271 -0.14 -18.17 -2.20
C ASN A 271 1.09 -19.07 -2.04
N LYS A 272 1.72 -19.49 -3.15
CA LYS A 272 3.01 -20.18 -3.15
C LYS A 272 4.22 -19.24 -3.05
N GLY A 273 3.98 -17.92 -2.95
CA GLY A 273 5.00 -16.89 -2.74
C GLY A 273 5.65 -16.35 -4.01
N LEU A 274 5.08 -16.61 -5.19
CA LEU A 274 5.54 -16.02 -6.45
C LEU A 274 4.96 -14.61 -6.65
N LEU A 275 5.73 -13.74 -7.29
CA LEU A 275 5.23 -12.45 -7.75
C LEU A 275 4.67 -12.58 -9.17
N LEU A 276 3.44 -12.13 -9.40
CA LEU A 276 2.84 -12.06 -10.73
C LEU A 276 2.90 -10.63 -11.25
N VAL A 277 3.29 -10.44 -12.51
CA VAL A 277 3.42 -9.13 -13.17
C VAL A 277 2.74 -9.21 -14.53
N SER A 278 1.78 -8.32 -14.80
CA SER A 278 0.90 -8.40 -15.98
C SER A 278 0.81 -7.10 -16.76
N ALA A 279 0.70 -7.22 -18.09
CA ALA A 279 0.48 -6.09 -18.99
C ALA A 279 -0.89 -5.44 -18.79
N ALA A 280 -0.97 -4.10 -18.85
CA ALA A 280 -2.24 -3.37 -18.81
C ALA A 280 -3.10 -3.55 -20.07
N GLY A 281 -2.50 -3.94 -21.20
CA GLY A 281 -3.15 -4.09 -22.49
C GLY A 281 -2.90 -2.93 -23.45
N ASN A 282 -3.00 -3.26 -24.75
CA ASN A 282 -2.77 -2.37 -25.89
C ASN A 282 -4.02 -2.41 -26.79
N ASP A 283 -5.16 -1.94 -26.30
CA ASP A 283 -6.40 -1.99 -27.11
C ASP A 283 -6.22 -1.24 -28.44
N THR A 284 -6.96 -1.65 -29.47
CA THR A 284 -6.84 -1.20 -30.88
C THR A 284 -7.22 0.27 -31.14
N ALA A 285 -7.26 1.10 -30.10
CA ALA A 285 -7.46 2.54 -30.16
C ALA A 285 -6.15 3.28 -29.85
N ASP A 286 -5.80 4.29 -30.66
CA ASP A 286 -4.57 5.10 -30.55
C ASP A 286 -4.33 5.77 -29.16
N VAL A 287 -5.36 5.78 -28.30
CA VAL A 287 -5.42 6.46 -27.01
C VAL A 287 -5.60 5.52 -25.79
N GLY A 288 -5.82 4.23 -26.02
CA GLY A 288 -6.05 3.23 -24.96
C GLY A 288 -7.36 3.40 -24.17
N ASN A 289 -7.78 2.37 -23.46
CA ASN A 289 -9.04 2.30 -22.72
C ASN A 289 -8.88 2.37 -21.19
N SER A 290 -10.00 2.67 -20.53
CA SER A 290 -10.14 2.63 -19.07
C SER A 290 -10.53 1.22 -18.61
N LEU A 291 -9.62 0.53 -17.93
CA LEU A 291 -9.84 -0.80 -17.34
C LEU A 291 -10.94 -0.79 -16.26
N ASP A 292 -11.14 0.35 -15.59
CA ASP A 292 -12.22 0.56 -14.62
C ASP A 292 -13.63 0.49 -15.25
N LYS A 293 -13.72 0.41 -16.59
CA LYS A 293 -14.96 0.23 -17.37
C LYS A 293 -14.91 -1.03 -18.22
N ASN A 294 -13.76 -1.27 -18.87
CA ASN A 294 -13.51 -2.39 -19.77
C ASN A 294 -12.32 -3.22 -19.22
N PRO A 295 -12.51 -4.00 -18.14
CA PRO A 295 -11.41 -4.73 -17.53
C PRO A 295 -10.92 -5.85 -18.46
N ILE A 296 -9.60 -6.05 -18.47
CA ILE A 296 -8.95 -7.15 -19.16
C ILE A 296 -8.19 -8.03 -18.16
N TYR A 297 -7.96 -9.27 -18.55
CA TYR A 297 -7.44 -10.33 -17.69
C TYR A 297 -6.19 -10.91 -18.34
N PRO A 298 -5.16 -11.35 -17.57
CA PRO A 298 -5.19 -11.60 -16.13
C PRO A 298 -5.00 -10.36 -15.25
N VAL A 299 -4.68 -9.17 -15.79
CA VAL A 299 -4.32 -7.99 -14.98
C VAL A 299 -5.41 -7.53 -13.98
N CYS A 300 -6.70 -7.61 -14.33
CA CYS A 300 -7.82 -7.38 -13.40
C CYS A 300 -8.32 -8.65 -12.68
N GLY A 301 -7.59 -9.77 -12.76
CA GLY A 301 -8.04 -11.12 -12.36
C GLY A 301 -7.74 -11.53 -10.91
N ASP A 302 -7.27 -10.60 -10.09
CA ASP A 302 -6.90 -10.85 -8.69
C ASP A 302 -8.01 -10.56 -7.66
N ASN A 303 -9.23 -10.23 -8.14
CA ASN A 303 -10.39 -9.87 -7.32
C ASN A 303 -10.17 -8.70 -6.34
N GLY A 304 -9.14 -7.87 -6.55
CA GLY A 304 -8.75 -6.79 -5.65
C GLY A 304 -7.89 -7.24 -4.47
N GLU A 305 -7.46 -8.51 -4.41
CA GLU A 305 -6.56 -9.02 -3.36
C GLU A 305 -5.10 -8.60 -3.54
N ASN A 306 -4.78 -7.78 -4.55
CA ASN A 306 -3.46 -7.20 -4.81
C ASN A 306 -2.39 -8.28 -5.13
N MET A 307 -2.80 -9.35 -5.81
CA MET A 307 -1.94 -10.51 -6.12
C MET A 307 -1.05 -10.33 -7.35
N ILE A 308 -1.44 -9.41 -8.24
CA ILE A 308 -0.74 -9.08 -9.48
C ILE A 308 -0.15 -7.67 -9.35
N ILE A 309 0.94 -7.40 -10.08
CA ILE A 309 1.38 -6.05 -10.41
C ILE A 309 0.96 -5.75 -11.85
N GLY A 310 -0.04 -4.89 -12.02
CA GLY A 310 -0.48 -4.39 -13.32
C GLY A 310 0.41 -3.25 -13.82
N VAL A 311 0.91 -3.38 -15.06
CA VAL A 311 1.94 -2.50 -15.63
C VAL A 311 1.43 -1.67 -16.81
N ALA A 312 1.28 -0.36 -16.61
CA ALA A 312 1.02 0.61 -17.67
C ALA A 312 2.29 0.94 -18.48
N ALA A 313 2.14 1.33 -19.75
CA ALA A 313 3.25 1.74 -20.61
C ALA A 313 3.40 3.26 -20.72
N THR A 314 4.63 3.75 -20.59
CA THR A 314 5.00 5.16 -20.86
C THR A 314 5.94 5.31 -22.04
N ASP A 315 6.13 6.56 -22.49
CA ASP A 315 7.18 6.95 -23.42
C ASP A 315 8.33 7.75 -22.78
N ILE A 316 9.27 8.19 -23.62
CA ILE A 316 10.49 8.89 -23.22
C ILE A 316 10.24 10.21 -22.46
N ASN A 317 9.04 10.77 -22.54
CA ASN A 317 8.61 11.97 -21.82
C ASN A 317 7.82 11.65 -20.53
N ASP A 318 7.77 10.38 -20.12
CA ASP A 318 6.94 9.86 -19.02
C ASP A 318 5.43 10.01 -19.22
N GLN A 319 5.00 10.35 -20.43
CA GLN A 319 3.59 10.35 -20.80
C GLN A 319 3.11 8.92 -21.00
N LYS A 320 1.86 8.62 -20.62
CA LYS A 320 1.16 7.38 -20.97
C LYS A 320 1.30 7.16 -22.47
N ALA A 321 1.85 6.03 -22.87
CA ALA A 321 1.92 5.68 -24.29
C ALA A 321 0.50 5.60 -24.87
N GLY A 322 0.32 6.04 -26.13
CA GLY A 322 -1.00 6.17 -26.76
C GLY A 322 -1.86 4.93 -26.56
N PHE A 323 -1.42 3.79 -27.08
CA PHE A 323 -2.05 2.47 -26.95
C PHE A 323 -2.28 1.96 -25.51
N SER A 324 -1.58 2.47 -24.49
CA SER A 324 -1.64 1.88 -23.14
C SER A 324 -3.02 2.06 -22.53
N ASN A 325 -3.63 0.96 -22.09
CA ASN A 325 -4.76 1.04 -21.18
C ASN A 325 -4.34 1.65 -19.83
N PHE A 326 -5.33 2.16 -19.09
CA PHE A 326 -5.17 2.87 -17.82
C PHE A 326 -6.33 2.57 -16.86
N GLY A 327 -6.17 2.81 -15.57
CA GLY A 327 -7.23 2.61 -14.57
C GLY A 327 -6.72 2.68 -13.13
N ALA A 328 -7.63 2.92 -12.19
CA ALA A 328 -7.34 2.95 -10.75
C ALA A 328 -7.44 1.57 -10.07
N ILE A 329 -8.17 0.61 -10.67
CA ILE A 329 -8.49 -0.67 -10.02
C ILE A 329 -7.39 -1.72 -10.19
N CYS A 330 -6.87 -1.91 -11.41
CA CYS A 330 -6.02 -3.05 -11.76
C CYS A 330 -4.54 -2.71 -12.02
N LEU A 331 -4.11 -1.45 -11.88
CA LEU A 331 -2.79 -0.99 -12.28
C LEU A 331 -2.04 -0.36 -11.11
N ASP A 332 -0.82 -0.86 -10.87
CA ASP A 332 -0.03 -0.51 -9.69
C ASP A 332 1.19 0.34 -10.04
N ILE A 333 1.74 0.16 -11.24
CA ILE A 333 2.99 0.77 -11.67
C ILE A 333 2.99 1.07 -13.17
N ALA A 334 3.82 2.01 -13.59
CA ALA A 334 4.12 2.29 -14.98
C ALA A 334 5.57 1.95 -15.32
N ALA A 335 5.86 1.57 -16.56
CA ALA A 335 7.22 1.41 -17.06
C ALA A 335 7.33 1.81 -18.55
N PRO A 336 8.52 2.16 -19.05
CA PRO A 336 8.76 2.39 -20.47
C PRO A 336 8.22 1.26 -21.36
N GLY A 337 7.33 1.58 -22.31
CA GLY A 337 6.72 0.59 -23.20
C GLY A 337 6.62 1.01 -24.67
N LYS A 338 6.94 2.26 -25.03
CA LYS A 338 6.95 2.74 -26.43
C LYS A 338 8.38 2.74 -26.98
N LYS A 339 8.59 2.25 -28.20
CA LYS A 339 9.89 2.23 -28.91
C LYS A 339 11.02 1.69 -28.00
N ILE A 340 10.78 0.49 -27.48
CA ILE A 340 11.72 -0.31 -26.69
C ILE A 340 12.49 -1.20 -27.66
N ILE A 341 13.82 -1.07 -27.69
CA ILE A 341 14.65 -2.03 -28.43
C ILE A 341 14.88 -3.30 -27.58
N THR A 342 14.59 -4.44 -28.19
CA THR A 342 14.75 -5.79 -27.62
C THR A 342 15.01 -6.83 -28.72
N THR A 343 15.24 -8.09 -28.35
CA THR A 343 15.37 -9.25 -29.26
C THR A 343 14.06 -9.59 -29.97
N THR A 344 14.10 -10.45 -30.98
CA THR A 344 12.92 -11.14 -31.52
C THR A 344 13.31 -12.48 -32.16
N TYR A 345 12.32 -13.21 -32.65
CA TYR A 345 12.49 -14.36 -33.53
C TYR A 345 11.54 -14.24 -34.71
N LEU A 346 12.00 -14.61 -35.91
CA LEU A 346 11.15 -14.79 -37.08
C LEU A 346 11.27 -16.26 -37.51
N PRO A 347 10.20 -17.07 -37.47
CA PRO A 347 10.25 -18.48 -37.86
C PRO A 347 10.66 -18.71 -39.32
N SER A 348 10.45 -17.70 -40.18
CA SER A 348 10.88 -17.68 -41.58
C SER A 348 12.37 -17.40 -41.77
N ASP A 349 13.07 -16.89 -40.75
CA ASP A 349 14.50 -16.56 -40.78
C ASP A 349 15.17 -16.82 -39.41
N PRO A 350 15.23 -18.11 -38.99
CA PRO A 350 15.57 -18.47 -37.61
C PRO A 350 17.03 -18.21 -37.22
N ALA A 351 17.91 -17.91 -38.19
CA ALA A 351 19.33 -17.72 -37.94
C ALA A 351 19.70 -16.30 -37.49
N ASN A 352 18.83 -15.31 -37.71
CA ASN A 352 19.31 -13.97 -38.03
C ASN A 352 19.49 -12.98 -36.85
N ASN A 353 19.43 -13.46 -35.61
CA ASN A 353 19.77 -12.71 -34.38
C ASN A 353 19.19 -11.28 -34.35
N LEU A 354 17.87 -11.22 -34.54
CA LEU A 354 17.12 -10.01 -34.83
C LEU A 354 16.78 -9.23 -33.55
N LEU A 355 16.92 -7.92 -33.65
CA LEU A 355 16.38 -6.95 -32.71
C LEU A 355 15.16 -6.25 -33.34
N ILE A 356 14.18 -5.91 -32.53
CA ILE A 356 13.06 -5.04 -32.90
C ILE A 356 13.07 -3.76 -32.08
N TYR A 357 12.59 -2.68 -32.68
CA TYR A 357 11.92 -1.61 -31.95
C TYR A 357 10.44 -1.97 -31.84
N GLY A 358 10.00 -2.35 -30.64
CA GLY A 358 8.61 -2.66 -30.34
C GLY A 358 7.94 -1.57 -29.51
N SER A 359 6.61 -1.52 -29.54
CA SER A 359 5.81 -0.71 -28.61
C SER A 359 4.63 -1.53 -28.07
N GLY A 360 4.50 -1.62 -26.75
CA GLY A 360 3.44 -2.35 -26.07
C GLY A 360 3.65 -2.44 -24.55
N THR A 361 2.57 -2.58 -23.78
CA THR A 361 2.60 -2.91 -22.33
C THR A 361 3.26 -4.26 -22.05
N SER A 362 3.22 -5.17 -23.02
CA SER A 362 4.05 -6.39 -23.14
C SER A 362 5.55 -6.16 -23.00
N LEU A 363 6.07 -4.97 -23.32
CA LEU A 363 7.48 -4.60 -23.17
C LEU A 363 7.77 -3.72 -21.94
N ALA A 364 6.73 -3.12 -21.35
CA ALA A 364 6.81 -2.45 -20.05
C ALA A 364 6.85 -3.47 -18.89
N THR A 365 6.01 -4.51 -18.97
CA THR A 365 5.90 -5.63 -18.01
C THR A 365 7.25 -6.29 -17.68
N PRO A 366 8.08 -6.71 -18.66
CA PRO A 366 9.38 -7.34 -18.38
C PRO A 366 10.42 -6.42 -17.73
N ILE A 367 10.28 -5.09 -17.83
CA ILE A 367 11.13 -4.17 -17.06
C ILE A 367 10.84 -4.34 -15.57
N VAL A 368 9.56 -4.38 -15.19
CA VAL A 368 9.12 -4.59 -13.81
C VAL A 368 9.53 -5.98 -13.30
N SER A 369 9.33 -7.02 -14.10
CA SER A 369 9.78 -8.39 -13.80
C SER A 369 11.30 -8.49 -13.62
N GLY A 370 12.10 -7.78 -14.43
CA GLY A 370 13.55 -7.74 -14.32
C GLY A 370 14.05 -7.06 -13.04
N VAL A 371 13.44 -5.94 -12.64
CA VAL A 371 13.77 -5.23 -11.38
C VAL A 371 13.31 -6.02 -10.16
N ALA A 372 12.15 -6.67 -10.22
CA ALA A 372 11.72 -7.63 -9.20
C ALA A 372 12.74 -8.76 -8.99
N ALA A 373 13.36 -9.24 -10.08
CA ALA A 373 14.41 -10.24 -10.02
C ALA A 373 15.75 -9.69 -9.48
N LEU A 374 16.03 -8.39 -9.62
CA LEU A 374 17.18 -7.74 -8.96
C LEU A 374 16.96 -7.69 -7.44
N LEU A 375 15.76 -7.28 -6.99
CA LEU A 375 15.36 -7.26 -5.57
C LEU A 375 15.51 -8.63 -4.91
N LYS A 376 14.91 -9.66 -5.52
CA LYS A 376 14.98 -11.05 -5.03
C LYS A 376 16.39 -11.62 -5.04
N ALA A 377 17.29 -11.13 -5.91
CA ALA A 377 18.69 -11.53 -5.91
C ALA A 377 19.52 -10.82 -4.82
N GLN A 378 19.20 -9.57 -4.52
CA GLN A 378 19.83 -8.80 -3.44
C GLN A 378 19.44 -9.33 -2.06
N ASN A 379 18.16 -9.68 -1.88
CA ASN A 379 17.64 -10.30 -0.67
C ASN A 379 16.73 -11.50 -1.02
N PRO A 380 17.31 -12.72 -1.07
CA PRO A 380 16.57 -13.95 -1.35
C PRO A 380 15.40 -14.26 -0.40
N ASN A 381 15.36 -13.65 0.78
CA ASN A 381 14.32 -13.92 1.79
C ASN A 381 13.02 -13.10 1.58
N LEU A 382 13.02 -12.08 0.71
CA LEU A 382 11.81 -11.27 0.46
C LEU A 382 10.67 -12.13 -0.09
N SER A 383 9.48 -11.99 0.50
CA SER A 383 8.21 -12.47 -0.06
C SER A 383 7.80 -11.67 -1.30
N ASN A 384 6.86 -12.22 -2.09
CA ASN A 384 6.19 -11.51 -3.17
C ASN A 384 5.53 -10.21 -2.69
N VAL A 385 4.88 -10.20 -1.52
CA VAL A 385 4.26 -9.00 -0.94
C VAL A 385 5.28 -7.92 -0.61
N GLU A 386 6.43 -8.28 -0.03
CA GLU A 386 7.51 -7.33 0.24
C GLU A 386 8.12 -6.77 -1.05
N ILE A 387 8.34 -7.61 -2.07
CA ILE A 387 8.84 -7.15 -3.38
C ILE A 387 7.85 -6.19 -4.03
N ARG A 388 6.54 -6.49 -3.99
CA ARG A 388 5.51 -5.56 -4.48
C ARG A 388 5.56 -4.24 -3.75
N ASN A 389 5.55 -4.23 -2.42
CA ASN A 389 5.58 -2.99 -1.65
C ASN A 389 6.86 -2.17 -1.90
N LEU A 390 8.03 -2.82 -1.98
CA LEU A 390 9.31 -2.19 -2.33
C LEU A 390 9.30 -1.55 -3.73
N LEU A 391 8.72 -2.21 -4.73
CA LEU A 391 8.57 -1.64 -6.07
C LEU A 391 7.64 -0.41 -6.05
N LEU A 392 6.46 -0.54 -5.44
CA LEU A 392 5.40 0.47 -5.50
C LEU A 392 5.72 1.73 -4.69
N ARG A 393 6.52 1.63 -3.62
CA ARG A 393 6.93 2.80 -2.81
C ARG A 393 8.19 3.51 -3.32
N SER A 394 8.86 2.93 -4.31
CA SER A 394 10.13 3.43 -4.84
C SER A 394 10.03 4.08 -6.22
N VAL A 395 8.83 4.11 -6.81
CA VAL A 395 8.51 4.76 -8.09
C VAL A 395 8.84 6.26 -8.11
N ASP A 396 9.12 6.77 -9.30
CA ASP A 396 9.10 8.21 -9.58
C ASP A 396 7.66 8.62 -9.97
N ASN A 397 7.08 9.63 -9.30
CA ASN A 397 5.73 10.10 -9.62
C ASN A 397 5.71 10.80 -11.01
N ILE A 398 4.78 10.39 -11.87
CA ILE A 398 4.60 10.90 -13.25
C ILE A 398 3.22 11.54 -13.49
N ASP A 399 2.41 11.74 -12.45
CA ASP A 399 1.08 12.36 -12.54
C ASP A 399 1.18 13.74 -13.19
N GLY A 400 2.15 14.56 -12.74
CA GLY A 400 2.33 15.95 -13.17
C GLY A 400 2.54 16.15 -14.67
N VAL A 401 3.01 15.13 -15.41
CA VAL A 401 3.17 15.18 -16.88
C VAL A 401 2.03 14.52 -17.66
N ASN A 402 1.03 13.93 -16.98
CA ASN A 402 -0.07 13.17 -17.55
C ASN A 402 -1.45 13.81 -17.37
N GLN A 403 -1.53 15.14 -17.37
CA GLN A 403 -2.77 15.88 -17.09
C GLN A 403 -3.85 15.82 -18.19
N THR A 404 -3.54 15.26 -19.36
CA THR A 404 -4.50 15.09 -20.48
C THR A 404 -4.43 13.72 -21.17
N SER A 405 -3.52 12.82 -20.75
CA SER A 405 -3.19 11.59 -21.48
C SER A 405 -4.28 10.51 -21.40
N CYS A 406 -5.26 10.64 -20.50
CA CYS A 406 -6.32 9.66 -20.28
C CYS A 406 -7.63 10.14 -20.92
N LEU A 407 -7.79 9.87 -22.22
CA LEU A 407 -8.94 10.29 -23.04
C LEU A 407 -9.22 11.80 -22.98
N GLY A 408 -8.16 12.62 -22.98
CA GLY A 408 -8.24 14.08 -22.85
C GLY A 408 -8.38 14.60 -21.42
N SER A 409 -8.37 13.71 -20.42
CA SER A 409 -8.41 14.00 -18.99
C SER A 409 -7.15 13.55 -18.26
N SER A 410 -7.02 13.95 -16.99
CA SER A 410 -5.85 13.67 -16.17
C SER A 410 -5.76 12.20 -15.78
N CYS A 411 -4.56 11.63 -15.86
CA CYS A 411 -4.28 10.27 -15.42
C CYS A 411 -3.87 10.13 -13.95
N ASN A 412 -4.07 11.15 -13.10
CA ASN A 412 -3.63 11.11 -11.71
C ASN A 412 -4.16 9.85 -10.99
N GLY A 413 -3.25 8.96 -10.57
CA GLY A 413 -3.62 7.67 -9.95
C GLY A 413 -4.26 6.62 -10.88
N LEU A 414 -4.25 6.83 -12.21
CA LEU A 414 -4.73 5.88 -13.23
C LEU A 414 -3.59 5.12 -13.95
N LEU A 415 -2.34 5.39 -13.57
CA LEU A 415 -1.12 4.73 -14.08
C LEU A 415 -0.37 4.02 -12.94
N GLY A 416 -1.10 3.60 -11.91
CA GLY A 416 -0.53 3.13 -10.66
C GLY A 416 0.10 4.26 -9.84
N LYS A 417 1.14 3.93 -9.06
CA LYS A 417 1.83 4.86 -8.16
C LYS A 417 2.85 5.77 -8.87
N GLY A 418 3.32 5.39 -10.05
CA GLY A 418 4.35 6.11 -10.80
C GLY A 418 5.18 5.21 -11.72
N ARG A 419 6.22 5.76 -12.34
CA ARG A 419 7.19 5.00 -13.14
C ARG A 419 8.12 4.21 -12.23
N ILE A 420 8.39 2.94 -12.56
CA ILE A 420 9.42 2.15 -11.89
C ILE A 420 10.80 2.83 -11.87
N ASN A 421 11.46 2.72 -10.72
CA ASN A 421 12.84 3.16 -10.49
C ASN A 421 13.59 2.05 -9.75
N ALA A 422 14.58 1.47 -10.42
CA ALA A 422 15.33 0.33 -9.92
C ALA A 422 16.30 0.71 -8.79
N LEU A 423 16.95 1.87 -8.86
CA LEU A 423 17.87 2.30 -7.81
C LEU A 423 17.13 2.55 -6.49
N ASN A 424 16.00 3.26 -6.52
CA ASN A 424 15.18 3.46 -5.32
C ASN A 424 14.57 2.14 -4.82
N ALA A 425 14.28 1.15 -5.68
CA ALA A 425 13.81 -0.16 -5.22
C ALA A 425 14.92 -0.93 -4.49
N ILE A 426 16.13 -0.98 -5.09
CA ILE A 426 17.31 -1.71 -4.59
C ILE A 426 17.99 -1.01 -3.40
N LYS A 427 17.81 0.31 -3.27
CA LYS A 427 18.29 1.13 -2.16
C LYS A 427 17.17 2.07 -1.71
N PRO A 428 16.15 1.55 -1.01
CA PRO A 428 15.02 2.35 -0.58
C PRO A 428 15.44 3.49 0.34
N GLN A 429 14.85 4.67 0.09
CA GLN A 429 14.99 5.80 0.98
C GLN A 429 14.37 5.47 2.36
N PRO A 430 14.92 6.01 3.47
CA PRO A 430 14.31 5.86 4.79
C PRO A 430 12.88 6.41 4.81
N ILE A 431 11.96 5.68 5.44
CA ILE A 431 10.57 6.12 5.58
C ILE A 431 10.54 7.41 6.43
N PRO A 432 9.89 8.50 5.98
CA PRO A 432 9.90 9.76 6.71
C PRO A 432 9.29 9.71 8.12
N ASN A 433 9.81 10.56 9.00
CA ASN A 433 9.10 10.94 10.23
C ASN A 433 7.73 11.55 9.86
N GLY A 434 6.68 11.13 10.56
CA GLY A 434 5.31 11.57 10.31
C GLY A 434 4.49 10.65 9.41
N THR A 435 5.10 9.64 8.76
CA THR A 435 4.36 8.65 7.97
C THR A 435 3.40 7.84 8.86
N LEU A 436 2.17 7.67 8.37
CA LEU A 436 1.20 6.72 8.90
C LEU A 436 1.33 5.40 8.13
N MET A 437 1.43 4.29 8.86
CA MET A 437 1.56 2.95 8.28
C MET A 437 0.48 2.02 8.84
N ARG A 438 -0.18 1.24 7.98
CA ARG A 438 -1.13 0.20 8.42
C ARG A 438 -0.45 -1.16 8.41
N ASP A 439 -0.49 -1.86 9.55
CA ASP A 439 -0.17 -3.28 9.63
C ASP A 439 -1.28 -4.08 8.92
N LEU A 440 -0.97 -4.73 7.79
CA LEU A 440 -1.96 -5.51 7.04
C LEU A 440 -2.40 -6.79 7.79
N GLY A 441 -1.67 -7.25 8.81
CA GLY A 441 -2.00 -8.44 9.59
C GLY A 441 -2.90 -8.19 10.79
N THR A 442 -2.90 -6.98 11.37
CA THR A 442 -3.80 -6.60 12.49
C THR A 442 -4.83 -5.53 12.13
N GLY A 443 -4.59 -4.77 11.06
CA GLY A 443 -5.37 -3.58 10.69
C GLY A 443 -4.97 -2.32 11.46
N ASP A 444 -4.08 -2.41 12.45
CA ASP A 444 -3.62 -1.28 13.27
C ASP A 444 -2.93 -0.21 12.42
N ILE A 445 -3.08 1.05 12.83
CA ILE A 445 -2.37 2.18 12.23
C ILE A 445 -1.28 2.64 13.20
N TYR A 446 -0.08 2.85 12.68
CA TYR A 446 1.09 3.33 13.40
C TYR A 446 1.58 4.66 12.85
N PHE A 447 1.96 5.59 13.72
CA PHE A 447 2.62 6.85 13.37
C PHE A 447 4.12 6.71 13.63
N LEU A 448 4.93 6.97 12.61
CA LEU A 448 6.39 6.88 12.71
C LEU A 448 7.01 8.19 13.23
N VAL A 449 7.89 8.07 14.22
CA VAL A 449 8.68 9.19 14.73
C VAL A 449 10.02 8.71 15.30
N ASN A 450 11.11 9.30 14.80
CA ASN A 450 12.49 9.11 15.26
C ASN A 450 12.94 7.64 15.37
N GLY A 451 12.61 6.83 14.36
CA GLY A 451 12.92 5.39 14.34
C GLY A 451 12.03 4.52 15.24
N THR A 452 10.99 5.10 15.85
CA THR A 452 9.98 4.39 16.63
C THR A 452 8.62 4.44 15.95
N LYS A 453 7.74 3.49 16.29
CA LYS A 453 6.34 3.47 15.87
C LYS A 453 5.42 3.62 17.09
N ARG A 454 4.34 4.40 16.91
CA ARG A 454 3.33 4.66 17.94
C ARG A 454 1.97 4.20 17.45
N LEU A 455 1.28 3.36 18.22
CA LEU A 455 -0.08 2.95 17.88
C LEU A 455 -1.01 4.18 17.83
N VAL A 456 -1.73 4.35 16.73
CA VAL A 456 -2.72 5.41 16.50
C VAL A 456 -4.09 4.85 16.76
N ILE A 457 -4.62 5.15 17.95
CA ILE A 457 -5.94 4.75 18.40
C ILE A 457 -7.03 5.44 17.55
N PRO A 458 -8.18 4.81 17.23
CA PRO A 458 -9.18 5.37 16.32
C PRO A 458 -9.66 6.79 16.66
N SER A 459 -9.90 7.11 17.94
CA SER A 459 -10.21 8.50 18.33
C SER A 459 -9.06 9.48 18.07
N VAL A 460 -7.81 9.07 18.30
CA VAL A 460 -6.63 9.91 18.05
C VAL A 460 -6.42 10.16 16.57
N PHE A 461 -6.74 9.19 15.72
CA PHE A 461 -6.72 9.35 14.25
C PHE A 461 -7.65 10.50 13.83
N VAL A 462 -8.88 10.52 14.35
CA VAL A 462 -9.89 11.56 14.07
C VAL A 462 -9.51 12.90 14.71
N GLU A 463 -9.12 12.92 15.99
CA GLU A 463 -8.76 14.15 16.72
C GLU A 463 -7.49 14.84 16.18
N ARG A 464 -6.61 14.11 15.49
CA ARG A 464 -5.45 14.68 14.78
C ARG A 464 -5.70 15.02 13.32
N GLY A 465 -6.91 14.77 12.80
CA GLY A 465 -7.28 15.08 11.42
C GLY A 465 -6.49 14.27 10.39
N PHE A 466 -6.11 13.03 10.72
CA PHE A 466 -5.42 12.15 9.78
C PHE A 466 -6.39 11.66 8.69
N ASP A 467 -5.88 11.49 7.47
CA ASP A 467 -6.62 10.93 6.34
C ASP A 467 -6.21 9.46 6.12
N LEU A 468 -7.18 8.59 5.85
CA LEU A 468 -6.94 7.19 5.49
C LEU A 468 -6.24 7.07 4.13
N ASN A 469 -6.43 8.04 3.23
CA ASN A 469 -5.80 8.02 1.89
C ASN A 469 -4.26 8.21 1.93
N VAL A 470 -3.70 8.74 3.03
CA VAL A 470 -2.25 8.92 3.20
C VAL A 470 -1.60 7.86 4.11
N VAL A 471 -2.36 6.84 4.51
CA VAL A 471 -1.83 5.70 5.29
C VAL A 471 -1.19 4.69 4.33
N VAL A 472 0.11 4.46 4.50
CA VAL A 472 0.86 3.47 3.73
C VAL A 472 0.53 2.07 4.25
N SER A 473 -0.12 1.23 3.45
CA SER A 473 -0.31 -0.19 3.78
C SER A 473 1.02 -0.94 3.72
N ASP A 474 1.37 -1.67 4.76
CA ASP A 474 2.68 -2.34 4.88
C ASP A 474 2.59 -3.82 5.27
N THR A 475 3.59 -4.55 4.82
CA THR A 475 3.99 -5.87 5.30
C THR A 475 4.42 -5.84 6.77
N LYS A 476 4.41 -6.99 7.42
CA LYS A 476 4.83 -7.14 8.82
C LYS A 476 6.32 -6.79 9.07
N ASN A 477 7.15 -6.78 8.03
CA ASN A 477 8.61 -6.72 8.15
C ASN A 477 9.18 -5.30 8.06
N GLU A 478 8.62 -4.38 7.28
CA GLU A 478 9.09 -2.98 7.28
C GLU A 478 8.71 -2.29 8.61
N LEU A 479 7.47 -2.44 9.06
CA LEU A 479 6.99 -2.10 10.41
C LEU A 479 7.76 -2.79 11.55
N ALA A 480 8.47 -3.91 11.32
CA ALA A 480 9.30 -4.54 12.35
C ALA A 480 10.63 -3.82 12.61
N ASN A 481 11.11 -2.99 11.68
CA ASN A 481 12.32 -2.18 11.86
C ASN A 481 12.12 -1.02 12.85
N PHE A 482 10.86 -0.69 13.18
CA PHE A 482 10.50 0.40 14.09
C PHE A 482 10.12 -0.15 15.46
N SER A 483 10.87 0.25 16.48
CA SER A 483 10.57 -0.13 17.86
C SER A 483 9.21 0.44 18.28
N LEU A 484 8.31 -0.42 18.78
CA LEU A 484 7.03 0.02 19.33
C LEU A 484 7.26 0.77 20.64
N VAL A 485 6.74 2.00 20.72
CA VAL A 485 6.70 2.79 21.95
C VAL A 485 5.27 3.18 22.29
N LEU A 486 5.08 4.03 23.31
CA LEU A 486 3.77 4.45 23.80
C LEU A 486 2.86 4.96 22.67
N ALA A 487 1.57 4.64 22.78
CA ALA A 487 0.53 5.08 21.86
C ALA A 487 0.60 6.60 21.62
N LEU A 488 0.20 7.02 20.42
CA LEU A 488 0.09 8.43 20.11
C LEU A 488 -1.08 9.01 20.91
N THR A 489 -0.85 10.05 21.70
CA THR A 489 -1.94 10.75 22.42
C THR A 489 -2.78 11.59 21.47
N PRO A 490 -3.98 12.04 21.87
CA PRO A 490 -4.63 13.21 21.26
C PRO A 490 -3.71 14.45 21.24
N PRO A 491 -4.12 15.55 20.59
CA PRO A 491 -3.38 16.82 20.64
C PRO A 491 -3.07 17.31 22.07
N GLU A 492 -2.00 18.10 22.21
CA GLU A 492 -1.65 18.76 23.47
C GLU A 492 -2.78 19.71 23.89
N GLY A 493 -3.19 19.66 25.16
CA GLY A 493 -4.29 20.44 25.71
C GLY A 493 -5.69 19.83 25.52
N THR A 494 -5.85 18.73 24.77
CA THR A 494 -7.15 18.05 24.62
C THR A 494 -7.65 17.54 25.98
N LEU A 495 -8.90 17.88 26.32
CA LEU A 495 -9.60 17.38 27.50
C LEU A 495 -10.31 16.08 27.16
N ILE A 496 -10.18 15.08 28.04
CA ILE A 496 -10.55 13.69 27.77
C ILE A 496 -11.18 13.06 29.02
N LYS A 497 -12.17 12.18 28.85
CA LYS A 497 -12.61 11.25 29.91
C LYS A 497 -13.07 9.91 29.34
N SER A 498 -13.07 8.88 30.19
CA SER A 498 -13.68 7.58 29.86
C SER A 498 -15.22 7.71 29.88
N SER A 499 -15.90 6.96 29.00
CA SER A 499 -17.37 6.84 28.98
C SER A 499 -17.97 6.45 30.33
N ASN A 500 -17.24 5.63 31.09
CA ASN A 500 -17.71 5.00 32.33
C ASN A 500 -17.12 5.67 33.59
N ASP A 501 -16.46 6.83 33.44
CA ASP A 501 -15.75 7.53 34.50
C ASP A 501 -16.18 9.01 34.58
N GLN A 502 -15.98 9.61 35.75
CA GLN A 502 -16.10 11.05 35.98
C GLN A 502 -14.74 11.75 35.97
N GLN A 503 -13.62 11.04 36.16
CA GLN A 503 -12.29 11.62 36.11
C GLN A 503 -11.99 12.22 34.72
N VAL A 504 -11.79 13.53 34.69
CA VAL A 504 -11.35 14.27 33.51
C VAL A 504 -9.82 14.32 33.51
N TYR A 505 -9.21 14.15 32.34
CA TYR A 505 -7.78 14.30 32.11
C TYR A 505 -7.54 15.40 31.09
N ILE A 506 -6.39 16.05 31.17
CA ILE A 506 -5.83 16.83 30.06
C ILE A 506 -4.67 16.04 29.44
N ILE A 507 -4.52 16.08 28.12
CA ILE A 507 -3.26 15.67 27.49
C ILE A 507 -2.22 16.77 27.70
N ASN A 508 -1.15 16.46 28.41
CA ASN A 508 -0.01 17.36 28.59
C ASN A 508 1.32 16.60 28.59
N SER A 509 2.24 17.03 27.74
CA SER A 509 3.57 16.42 27.57
C SER A 509 3.48 14.92 27.27
N GLU A 510 2.63 14.56 26.30
CA GLU A 510 2.32 13.19 25.86
C GLU A 510 1.77 12.23 26.93
N MET A 511 1.29 12.75 28.07
CA MET A 511 0.61 11.97 29.10
C MET A 511 -0.81 12.48 29.31
N LYS A 512 -1.73 11.60 29.71
CA LYS A 512 -2.99 12.04 30.32
C LYS A 512 -2.70 12.43 31.77
N ARG A 513 -3.05 13.64 32.19
CA ARG A 513 -2.90 14.11 33.57
C ARG A 513 -4.28 14.34 34.20
N PRO A 514 -4.60 13.73 35.35
CA PRO A 514 -5.90 13.90 35.98
C PRO A 514 -6.08 15.34 36.48
N LEU A 515 -7.31 15.85 36.37
CA LEU A 515 -7.73 17.17 36.81
C LEU A 515 -8.60 17.06 38.07
N THR A 516 -8.39 17.94 39.05
CA THR A 516 -9.41 18.22 40.06
C THR A 516 -10.40 19.27 39.52
N TYR A 517 -11.57 19.41 40.14
CA TYR A 517 -12.56 20.41 39.70
C TYR A 517 -12.03 21.85 39.88
N LEU A 518 -11.28 22.12 40.96
CA LEU A 518 -10.46 23.34 41.10
C LEU A 518 -9.61 23.64 39.85
N VAL A 519 -8.84 22.67 39.37
CA VAL A 519 -7.92 22.86 38.22
C VAL A 519 -8.72 23.12 36.94
N PHE A 520 -9.87 22.46 36.79
CA PHE A 520 -10.77 22.65 35.66
C PHE A 520 -11.30 24.09 35.58
N ILE A 521 -11.85 24.62 36.68
CA ILE A 521 -12.45 25.96 36.69
C ILE A 521 -11.40 27.09 36.75
N SER A 522 -10.28 26.91 37.46
CA SER A 522 -9.20 27.92 37.53
C SER A 522 -8.49 28.13 36.18
N ARG A 523 -8.56 27.15 35.28
CA ARG A 523 -8.03 27.23 33.91
C ARG A 523 -9.10 27.60 32.87
N GLY A 524 -10.35 27.85 33.29
CA GLY A 524 -11.44 28.28 32.42
C GLY A 524 -11.96 27.21 31.44
N TYR A 525 -11.68 25.93 31.70
CA TYR A 525 -12.14 24.83 30.86
C TYR A 525 -13.66 24.65 30.95
N LYS A 526 -14.28 24.16 29.86
CA LYS A 526 -15.73 23.95 29.76
C LYS A 526 -16.06 22.48 29.56
N PHE A 527 -17.17 22.03 30.12
CA PHE A 527 -17.64 20.66 29.97
C PHE A 527 -17.99 20.27 28.51
N SER A 528 -18.26 21.27 27.65
CA SER A 528 -18.41 21.11 26.20
C SER A 528 -17.15 20.64 25.48
N ASP A 529 -15.99 20.88 26.07
CA ASP A 529 -14.69 20.75 25.42
C ASP A 529 -14.04 19.37 25.75
N ILE A 530 -14.68 18.58 26.62
CA ILE A 530 -14.23 17.25 27.04
C ILE A 530 -14.66 16.20 26.02
N LYS A 531 -13.70 15.52 25.39
CA LYS A 531 -13.96 14.36 24.54
C LYS A 531 -14.23 13.12 25.39
N VAL A 532 -15.35 12.46 25.16
CA VAL A 532 -15.72 11.20 25.82
C VAL A 532 -15.24 10.05 24.95
N LEU A 533 -14.29 9.27 25.47
CA LEU A 533 -13.63 8.18 24.76
C LEU A 533 -13.96 6.81 25.40
N PRO A 534 -13.87 5.69 24.65
CA PRO A 534 -13.99 4.35 25.21
C PRO A 534 -12.96 4.11 26.32
N THR A 535 -13.34 3.37 27.38
CA THR A 535 -12.46 3.12 28.53
C THR A 535 -11.13 2.48 28.15
N ALA A 536 -11.12 1.56 27.17
CA ALA A 536 -9.89 0.92 26.68
C ALA A 536 -8.92 1.90 26.00
N GLU A 537 -9.45 2.87 25.24
CA GLU A 537 -8.62 3.90 24.60
C GLU A 537 -7.99 4.84 25.64
N VAL A 538 -8.78 5.29 26.62
CA VAL A 538 -8.27 6.11 27.73
C VAL A 538 -7.23 5.33 28.56
N ALA A 539 -7.40 4.02 28.73
CA ALA A 539 -6.45 3.17 29.45
C ALA A 539 -5.08 3.05 28.74
N ALA A 540 -5.03 3.12 27.41
CA ALA A 540 -3.81 2.97 26.63
C ALA A 540 -2.84 4.17 26.69
N PHE A 541 -3.28 5.34 27.15
CA PHE A 541 -2.39 6.50 27.38
C PHE A 541 -1.74 6.45 28.77
N THR A 542 -0.44 6.73 28.85
CA THR A 542 0.31 6.87 30.11
C THR A 542 -0.32 7.94 31.01
N THR A 543 -0.67 7.57 32.25
CA THR A 543 -1.09 8.51 33.28
C THR A 543 0.15 9.20 33.85
N GLY A 544 0.21 10.53 33.74
CA GLY A 544 1.19 11.36 34.46
C GLY A 544 0.64 11.88 35.78
N GLU A 545 1.51 12.51 36.57
CA GLU A 545 1.12 13.26 37.78
C GLU A 545 -0.04 14.24 37.51
N TRP A 546 -0.85 14.46 38.56
CA TRP A 546 -1.96 15.43 38.58
C TRP A 546 -1.57 16.78 37.98
N TYR A 547 -2.49 17.39 37.25
CA TYR A 547 -2.26 18.71 36.67
C TYR A 547 -2.56 19.81 37.69
N TRP A 548 -1.63 20.74 37.88
CA TRP A 548 -1.74 21.74 38.96
C TRP A 548 -2.57 22.97 38.55
N PRO A 549 -3.21 23.67 39.51
CA PRO A 549 -3.84 24.96 39.22
C PRO A 549 -2.75 25.99 38.83
N PRO A 550 -3.09 27.05 38.08
CA PRO A 550 -2.16 28.14 37.78
C PRO A 550 -1.63 28.84 39.05
N ASP A 551 -0.40 29.35 38.99
CA ASP A 551 0.09 30.30 40.00
C ASP A 551 -0.83 31.51 40.13
N GLY A 552 -0.98 32.04 41.34
CA GLY A 552 -1.97 33.05 41.69
C GLY A 552 -3.39 32.52 41.96
N THR A 553 -3.68 31.23 41.69
CA THR A 553 -4.96 30.62 42.11
C THR A 553 -5.06 30.64 43.63
N MET A 554 -6.18 31.16 44.16
CA MET A 554 -6.43 31.22 45.60
C MET A 554 -7.52 30.23 46.02
N VAL A 555 -7.31 29.58 47.16
CA VAL A 555 -8.06 28.41 47.60
C VAL A 555 -8.41 28.53 49.09
N LEU A 556 -9.65 28.22 49.44
CA LEU A 556 -10.11 27.96 50.81
C LEU A 556 -10.52 26.49 50.91
N ILE A 557 -10.06 25.81 51.95
CA ILE A 557 -10.53 24.46 52.25
C ILE A 557 -11.87 24.58 52.98
N LYS A 558 -12.83 23.71 52.70
CA LYS A 558 -14.03 23.64 53.53
C LYS A 558 -13.66 23.43 55.01
N ASP A 559 -14.26 24.28 55.85
CA ASP A 559 -14.11 24.31 57.31
C ASP A 559 -12.69 24.73 57.79
N ASP A 560 -11.92 25.45 56.96
CA ASP A 560 -10.65 26.13 57.31
C ASP A 560 -10.69 27.60 56.79
N PRO A 561 -10.48 28.62 57.64
CA PRO A 561 -10.47 30.04 57.20
C PRO A 561 -9.17 30.46 56.48
N THR A 562 -8.16 29.59 56.38
CA THR A 562 -6.86 29.92 55.81
C THR A 562 -6.90 29.99 54.29
N VAL A 563 -6.64 31.16 53.71
CA VAL A 563 -6.48 31.30 52.26
C VAL A 563 -5.11 30.78 51.84
N PHE A 564 -5.09 29.75 51.00
CA PHE A 564 -3.90 29.27 50.32
C PHE A 564 -3.78 29.92 48.95
N VAL A 565 -2.55 30.20 48.52
CA VAL A 565 -2.22 30.76 47.20
C VAL A 565 -1.26 29.81 46.50
N MET A 566 -1.49 29.55 45.21
CA MET A 566 -0.52 28.87 44.35
C MET A 566 0.64 29.82 44.02
N ASP A 567 1.86 29.39 44.32
CA ASP A 567 3.09 30.14 44.12
C ASP A 567 4.20 29.16 43.71
N GLN A 568 4.75 29.32 42.50
CA GLN A 568 5.79 28.45 41.95
C GLN A 568 5.38 26.96 41.90
N GLY A 569 4.11 26.68 41.58
CA GLY A 569 3.56 25.32 41.49
C GLY A 569 3.27 24.62 42.82
N VAL A 570 3.47 25.28 43.96
CA VAL A 570 3.12 24.78 45.30
C VAL A 570 2.08 25.68 45.96
N ARG A 571 1.30 25.15 46.91
CA ARG A 571 0.40 25.96 47.76
C ARG A 571 1.15 26.56 48.94
N ARG A 572 0.89 27.83 49.25
CA ARG A 572 1.34 28.48 50.49
C ARG A 572 0.17 29.17 51.19
N PRO A 573 -0.06 28.98 52.50
CA PRO A 573 -1.03 29.79 53.23
C PRO A 573 -0.58 31.26 53.30
N SER A 574 -1.52 32.19 53.18
CA SER A 574 -1.30 33.63 53.32
C SER A 574 -1.81 34.12 54.66
N THR A 575 -1.04 35.00 55.31
CA THR A 575 -1.54 35.81 56.42
C THR A 575 -2.43 36.95 55.92
N TYR A 576 -3.13 37.64 56.83
CA TYR A 576 -3.98 38.78 56.47
C TYR A 576 -3.16 39.98 55.97
N PHE A 577 -2.01 40.26 56.58
CA PHE A 577 -1.08 41.28 56.08
C PHE A 577 -0.58 40.95 54.68
N VAL A 578 -0.15 39.71 54.42
CA VAL A 578 0.36 39.33 53.09
C VAL A 578 -0.75 39.38 52.04
N PHE A 579 -1.96 38.95 52.40
CA PHE A 579 -3.14 38.99 51.53
C PHE A 579 -3.50 40.42 51.11
N THR A 580 -3.56 41.34 52.07
CA THR A 580 -3.85 42.76 51.81
C THR A 580 -2.69 43.48 51.11
N GLN A 581 -1.44 43.20 51.49
CA GLN A 581 -0.26 43.77 50.84
C GLN A 581 -0.15 43.39 49.36
N ARG A 582 -0.40 42.12 49.02
CA ARG A 582 -0.38 41.61 47.64
C ARG A 582 -1.66 41.97 46.86
N ASN A 583 -2.54 42.82 47.41
CA ASN A 583 -3.81 43.25 46.82
C ASN A 583 -4.72 42.07 46.39
N LEU A 584 -4.72 40.99 47.18
CA LEU A 584 -5.53 39.80 46.95
C LEU A 584 -7.00 40.05 47.34
N SER A 585 -7.91 39.27 46.76
CA SER A 585 -9.35 39.52 46.85
C SER A 585 -10.14 38.25 47.09
N PHE A 586 -10.96 38.24 48.16
CA PHE A 586 -11.81 37.10 48.51
C PHE A 586 -12.83 36.73 47.42
N LYS A 587 -13.13 37.64 46.49
CA LYS A 587 -13.98 37.36 45.32
C LYS A 587 -13.38 36.34 44.34
N ASN A 588 -12.06 36.16 44.41
CA ASN A 588 -11.29 35.31 43.50
C ASN A 588 -10.81 34.01 44.17
N VAL A 589 -11.32 33.69 45.37
CA VAL A 589 -10.93 32.51 46.16
C VAL A 589 -11.93 31.38 45.91
N VAL A 590 -11.41 30.19 45.59
CA VAL A 590 -12.21 28.99 45.31
C VAL A 590 -12.33 28.14 46.57
N ASN A 591 -13.56 27.79 46.97
CA ASN A 591 -13.80 26.79 48.02
C ASN A 591 -13.64 25.38 47.46
N VAL A 592 -12.85 24.53 48.12
CA VAL A 592 -12.57 23.14 47.69
C VAL A 592 -12.77 22.11 48.80
N THR A 593 -12.88 20.85 48.40
CA THR A 593 -12.84 19.72 49.33
C THR A 593 -11.42 19.44 49.83
N ARG A 594 -11.29 18.74 50.98
CA ARG A 594 -9.98 18.29 51.50
C ARG A 594 -9.28 17.28 50.57
N ASP A 595 -10.04 16.59 49.74
CA ASP A 595 -9.56 15.59 48.78
C ASP A 595 -8.89 16.27 47.57
N GLU A 596 -9.62 17.16 46.87
CA GLU A 596 -9.06 18.00 45.80
C GLU A 596 -7.85 18.82 46.26
N PHE A 597 -7.93 19.36 47.49
CA PHE A 597 -6.82 20.05 48.11
C PHE A 597 -5.65 19.10 48.34
N GLY A 598 -5.89 17.88 48.83
CA GLY A 598 -4.88 16.88 49.17
C GLY A 598 -3.84 16.63 48.07
N HIS A 599 -4.26 16.64 46.80
CA HIS A 599 -3.37 16.46 45.65
C HIS A 599 -2.36 17.60 45.44
N ILE A 600 -2.66 18.82 45.88
CA ILE A 600 -1.84 20.01 45.57
C ILE A 600 -0.48 19.97 46.30
N PRO A 601 0.67 20.13 45.62
CA PRO A 601 1.99 20.09 46.23
C PRO A 601 2.20 21.13 47.34
N VAL A 602 2.93 20.75 48.39
CA VAL A 602 3.42 21.66 49.43
C VAL A 602 4.89 22.03 49.22
N PRO A 603 5.31 23.25 49.59
CA PRO A 603 6.72 23.59 49.66
C PRO A 603 7.46 22.73 50.70
N ARG A 604 8.76 22.50 50.46
CA ARG A 604 9.68 21.97 51.47
C ARG A 604 10.18 23.06 52.44
N ASP A 605 10.42 24.26 51.90
CA ASP A 605 11.00 25.41 52.59
C ASP A 605 10.14 26.68 52.37
N ASN A 606 10.20 27.62 53.30
CA ASN A 606 9.37 28.85 53.31
C ASN A 606 7.87 28.55 53.16
N TYR A 607 7.31 27.76 54.09
CA TYR A 607 5.96 27.19 53.98
C TYR A 607 4.86 28.24 53.73
N TRP A 608 4.90 29.34 54.47
CA TRP A 608 3.96 30.46 54.33
C TRP A 608 4.30 31.37 53.14
N LEU A 609 3.28 32.00 52.55
CA LEU A 609 3.49 33.02 51.55
C LEU A 609 4.10 34.24 52.23
N ALA A 610 5.35 34.56 51.92
CA ALA A 610 6.05 35.69 52.52
C ALA A 610 5.43 37.04 52.09
N PRO A 611 5.62 38.11 52.89
CA PRO A 611 5.45 39.47 52.40
C PRO A 611 6.36 39.75 51.19
N LEU A 612 6.15 40.86 50.50
CA LEU A 612 7.00 41.27 49.40
C LEU A 612 8.43 41.59 49.90
N ASP A 613 9.45 41.25 49.14
CA ASP A 613 10.83 41.62 49.45
C ASP A 613 10.99 43.15 49.54
N GLY A 614 11.88 43.61 50.43
CA GLY A 614 12.01 45.01 50.82
C GLY A 614 10.97 45.50 51.84
N THR A 615 9.98 44.68 52.21
CA THR A 615 9.02 45.05 53.26
C THR A 615 9.72 45.14 54.61
N LEU A 616 9.50 46.25 55.32
CA LEU A 616 9.94 46.45 56.70
C LEU A 616 8.80 46.08 57.66
N ILE A 617 9.04 45.12 58.55
CA ILE A 617 8.08 44.68 59.56
C ILE A 617 8.67 44.70 60.97
N LYS A 618 7.83 44.85 61.98
CA LYS A 618 8.14 44.55 63.39
C LYS A 618 6.92 43.93 64.06
N SER A 619 7.10 43.30 65.21
CA SER A 619 5.98 42.85 66.02
C SER A 619 5.39 44.00 66.86
N ASP A 620 4.15 43.81 67.29
CA ASP A 620 3.51 44.53 68.38
C ASP A 620 4.12 44.25 69.77
N THR A 621 4.72 43.08 69.99
CA THR A 621 5.36 42.70 71.27
C THR A 621 6.89 42.80 71.28
N ASP A 622 7.56 42.57 70.14
CA ASP A 622 9.02 42.68 69.98
C ASP A 622 9.42 44.01 69.29
N PRO A 623 10.34 44.82 69.85
CA PRO A 623 10.89 46.00 69.19
C PRO A 623 11.76 45.71 67.95
N GLY A 624 12.19 44.46 67.73
CA GLY A 624 13.02 44.06 66.59
C GLY A 624 12.42 44.40 65.23
N ILE A 625 13.21 45.06 64.38
CA ILE A 625 12.83 45.41 63.00
C ILE A 625 13.46 44.40 62.04
N TYR A 626 12.63 43.84 61.17
CA TYR A 626 13.02 42.90 60.13
C TYR A 626 12.80 43.53 58.75
N VAL A 627 13.72 43.28 57.82
CA VAL A 627 13.46 43.41 56.38
C VAL A 627 13.16 42.03 55.81
N ILE A 628 12.24 41.95 54.85
CA ILE A 628 12.03 40.74 54.07
C ILE A 628 12.99 40.72 52.88
N GLU A 629 13.81 39.67 52.77
CA GLU A 629 14.71 39.42 51.63
C GLU A 629 14.69 37.93 51.28
N ASN A 630 14.56 37.62 49.98
CA ASN A 630 14.37 36.27 49.45
C ASN A 630 13.24 35.48 50.16
N GLY A 631 12.15 36.17 50.52
CA GLY A 631 11.03 35.60 51.27
C GLY A 631 11.32 35.26 52.75
N THR A 632 12.46 35.66 53.30
CA THR A 632 12.84 35.43 54.71
C THR A 632 12.86 36.72 55.51
N LYS A 633 12.47 36.68 56.80
CA LYS A 633 12.60 37.82 57.72
C LYS A 633 14.03 37.91 58.24
N ARG A 634 14.71 39.04 58.03
CA ARG A 634 16.09 39.27 58.45
C ARG A 634 16.12 40.40 59.49
N LEU A 635 16.47 40.06 60.73
CA LEU A 635 16.60 41.04 61.83
C LEU A 635 17.72 42.03 61.50
N MET A 636 17.47 43.32 61.66
CA MET A 636 18.46 44.38 61.39
C MET A 636 18.98 45.02 62.67
N SER A 637 20.27 45.39 62.67
CA SER A 637 20.81 46.38 63.61
C SER A 637 20.26 47.79 63.32
N PHE A 638 20.41 48.71 64.27
CA PHE A 638 20.05 50.11 64.07
C PHE A 638 20.94 50.76 62.99
N GLU A 639 22.21 50.37 62.98
CA GLU A 639 23.24 50.78 62.03
C GLU A 639 22.87 50.37 60.61
N ALA A 640 22.46 49.11 60.40
CA ALA A 640 22.03 48.61 59.09
C ALA A 640 20.72 49.28 58.63
N PHE A 641 19.77 49.51 59.56
CA PHE A 641 18.52 50.21 59.26
C PHE A 641 18.76 51.65 58.79
N ALA A 642 19.60 52.39 59.51
CA ALA A 642 19.95 53.77 59.20
C ALA A 642 20.84 53.88 57.95
N GLY A 643 21.83 52.99 57.80
CA GLY A 643 22.75 52.95 56.67
C GLY A 643 22.07 52.64 55.34
N ARG A 644 20.98 51.87 55.36
CA ARG A 644 20.10 51.63 54.21
C ARG A 644 19.09 52.76 53.95
N GLY A 645 19.09 53.84 54.75
CA GLY A 645 18.22 55.00 54.58
C GLY A 645 16.75 54.74 54.90
N TYR A 646 16.44 53.69 55.68
CA TYR A 646 15.06 53.35 56.01
C TYR A 646 14.45 54.33 57.04
N LEU A 647 13.13 54.54 56.92
CA LEU A 647 12.36 55.41 57.81
C LEU A 647 11.44 54.58 58.71
N PHE A 648 11.34 54.92 60.00
CA PHE A 648 10.45 54.22 60.94
C PHE A 648 8.98 54.27 60.53
N SER A 649 8.54 55.29 59.79
CA SER A 649 7.20 55.40 59.19
C SER A 649 6.91 54.36 58.10
N SER A 650 7.94 53.75 57.50
CA SER A 650 7.80 52.67 56.52
C SER A 650 7.60 51.30 57.19
N VAL A 651 8.02 51.13 58.44
CA VAL A 651 7.93 49.86 59.19
C VAL A 651 6.47 49.54 59.53
N LYS A 652 6.02 48.34 59.17
CA LYS A 652 4.67 47.85 59.50
C LYS A 652 4.71 47.09 60.81
N THR A 653 3.90 47.50 61.78
CA THR A 653 3.71 46.76 63.03
C THR A 653 2.64 45.72 62.80
N LEU A 654 2.97 44.44 63.00
CA LEU A 654 2.10 43.30 62.78
C LEU A 654 1.90 42.51 64.09
N PRO A 655 0.80 41.75 64.24
CA PRO A 655 0.67 40.80 65.34
C PRO A 655 1.84 39.82 65.36
N GLN A 656 2.36 39.49 66.55
CA GLN A 656 3.48 38.56 66.74
C GLN A 656 3.34 37.27 65.90
N ALA A 657 2.15 36.67 65.87
CA ALA A 657 1.87 35.47 65.08
C ALA A 657 2.06 35.64 63.56
N GLU A 658 1.76 36.81 62.98
CA GLU A 658 2.02 37.09 61.55
C GLU A 658 3.50 37.32 61.27
N VAL A 659 4.28 37.81 62.26
CA VAL A 659 5.74 37.90 62.15
C VAL A 659 6.39 36.53 62.31
N GLU A 660 5.90 35.69 63.22
CA GLU A 660 6.47 34.38 63.55
C GLU A 660 6.45 33.41 62.37
N VAL A 661 5.36 33.34 61.61
CA VAL A 661 5.19 32.42 60.48
C VAL A 661 6.11 32.68 59.28
N VAL A 662 6.64 33.91 59.14
CA VAL A 662 7.63 34.22 58.09
C VAL A 662 8.97 33.60 58.46
N SER A 663 9.55 32.79 57.58
CA SER A 663 10.75 32.01 57.87
C SER A 663 11.97 32.90 58.18
N PRO A 664 12.78 32.58 59.21
CA PRO A 664 13.90 33.40 59.63
C PRO A 664 15.09 33.28 58.67
N GLY A 665 15.64 34.42 58.28
CA GLY A 665 16.93 34.54 57.57
C GLY A 665 18.04 35.06 58.48
N LEU A 666 19.28 35.01 58.00
CA LEU A 666 20.45 35.49 58.76
C LEU A 666 20.32 37.00 59.07
N PRO A 667 20.61 37.47 60.30
CA PRO A 667 20.59 38.90 60.63
C PRO A 667 21.48 39.76 59.72
N ILE A 668 21.17 41.06 59.68
CA ILE A 668 21.94 42.09 58.98
C ILE A 668 22.48 43.03 60.06
N LEU A 669 23.78 42.92 60.36
CA LEU A 669 24.42 43.62 61.48
C LEU A 669 25.11 44.93 61.07
N ASN A 670 25.43 45.08 59.78
CA ASN A 670 25.94 46.28 59.11
C ASN A 670 25.21 46.43 57.77
#